data_AF-A0A954H6A5-F1
#
_entry.id   AF-A0A954H6A5-F1
#
_cell.length_a   1.000
_cell.length_b   1.000
_cell.length_c   1.000
_cell.angle_alpha   90.00
_cell.angle_beta   90.00
_cell.angle_gamma   90.00
#
_symmetry.space_group_name_H-M   'P 1'
#
loop_
_entity.id
_entity.type
_entity.pdbx_description
1 polymer ?
#
loop_
_entity_poly.entity_id
_entity_poly.type
_entity_poly.pdbx_seq_one_letter_code
_entity_poly.pdbx_strand_id
1 'polypeptide(L)'
;MNKMNRLHITGFYGLVTLALCVLCNMATAKEPIELSEEVSAQALEVLRKGMDSEEFWPSMHAAEALSGAGHQEEVLSALRPRLEQITDDQHRCGVARELVRAGERHYRQVLFSILGSEDAYGHIHACESMYKVGEVNYGNLLRRALANSEKPIQQLMAAAALAKGGHPEAIDFVRAKLKDADPNIARISAWVLARLGDEQDVEPIRQAMSISANAEDRCYFEHALAMLGDADGKAALLKNLEHTDPFVRRYAAVFAGEAGFTEAQPQLEKMLGDEDLDARIRAAQALFLLAEAQVDNEEIIVRDVYQADESHPRYSEGSIIQLDNGHLLFATTEFIGDTSDFAQAQIVAMESADEGRTWTNKRVLQENVGGKNVMSVTLRRLTHEKEAPAPIGFFYLVKNDFNDLQVDLRVSTDEGKTFGEPQAVTMEKKYHVLNNDRVTRLSTGRLIVPVAVTPDVKADNHFVCYCYFSDDGGKSWDMGEDVVDAPGRGAMEPEVIELRGNRLAMLIRNQLGYIGISYSDDWGETWSDHESWNVISPEAPATVRRIPATGDLMLIWNNNYEEGAGHSGKRTPLTAAISKDDGKTWQHVKNLETETTQTYSYPSLIFTQGRAVISYYVMDEATGKISNRFRSVPVSWFYQDEE
;
A
#
# COMPACT_ATOMS: atom_id res chain seq x y z
N MET A 1 -39.72 55.87 43.61
CA MET A 1 -41.04 55.75 42.94
C MET A 1 -41.04 56.65 41.70
N ASN A 2 -41.23 56.07 40.50
CA ASN A 2 -41.54 56.78 39.21
C ASN A 2 -40.51 57.83 38.70
N LYS A 3 -40.30 58.05 37.40
CA LYS A 3 -40.66 57.29 36.17
C LYS A 3 -39.69 57.68 35.03
N MET A 4 -39.61 56.82 34.00
CA MET A 4 -39.17 56.99 32.58
C MET A 4 -38.97 58.46 32.11
N ASN A 5 -38.01 58.84 31.26
CA ASN A 5 -37.46 58.22 30.01
C ASN A 5 -36.20 59.04 29.55
N ARG A 6 -35.41 58.86 28.47
CA ARG A 6 -35.34 57.98 27.25
C ARG A 6 -33.92 58.14 26.59
N LEU A 7 -33.44 57.15 25.80
CA LEU A 7 -32.27 57.22 24.83
C LEU A 7 -30.87 57.48 25.45
N HIS A 8 -29.71 57.08 24.87
CA HIS A 8 -29.32 56.30 23.67
C HIS A 8 -27.86 55.78 23.84
N ILE A 9 -27.47 54.65 23.19
CA ILE A 9 -26.12 54.36 22.59
C ILE A 9 -24.88 54.42 23.55
N THR A 10 -23.98 53.43 23.73
CA THR A 10 -23.61 52.17 23.05
C THR A 10 -22.82 51.27 24.04
N GLY A 11 -22.61 49.98 23.73
CA GLY A 11 -21.38 49.27 24.20
C GLY A 11 -21.51 47.80 24.64
N PHE A 12 -21.21 46.89 23.70
CA PHE A 12 -20.53 45.59 23.85
C PHE A 12 -20.94 44.50 24.87
N TYR A 13 -20.76 43.25 24.39
CA TYR A 13 -20.79 41.93 25.03
C TYR A 13 -22.11 41.13 25.04
N GLY A 14 -22.00 39.83 24.73
CA GLY A 14 -23.07 38.84 24.88
C GLY A 14 -23.82 38.46 23.60
N LEU A 15 -23.12 37.98 22.56
CA LEU A 15 -23.75 37.22 21.47
C LEU A 15 -23.21 35.78 21.50
N VAL A 16 -24.05 34.86 21.97
CA VAL A 16 -23.78 33.41 21.88
C VAL A 16 -24.04 33.00 20.44
N THR A 17 -22.97 32.82 19.67
CA THR A 17 -23.08 32.28 18.31
C THR A 17 -23.37 30.79 18.41
N LEU A 18 -24.59 30.40 18.07
CA LEU A 18 -24.92 29.01 17.77
C LEU A 18 -24.16 28.63 16.50
N ALA A 19 -22.98 28.01 16.64
CA ALA A 19 -22.40 27.26 15.56
C ALA A 19 -23.30 26.06 15.32
N LEU A 20 -24.05 26.07 14.21
CA LEU A 20 -24.52 24.80 13.65
C LEU A 20 -23.25 24.07 13.21
N CYS A 21 -22.85 23.04 13.97
CA CYS A 21 -22.09 21.97 13.36
C CYS A 21 -22.97 21.42 12.23
N VAL A 22 -22.59 21.70 10.98
CA VAL A 22 -23.04 20.89 9.88
C VAL A 22 -22.55 19.48 10.22
N LEU A 23 -23.48 18.58 10.45
CA LEU A 23 -23.18 17.16 10.49
C LEU A 23 -22.74 16.80 9.07
N CYS A 24 -21.43 16.85 8.81
CA CYS A 24 -20.84 16.11 7.70
C CYS A 24 -21.38 14.69 7.84
N ASN A 25 -22.02 14.20 6.78
CA ASN A 25 -22.78 12.97 6.81
C ASN A 25 -21.82 11.78 6.77
N MET A 26 -21.07 11.59 7.87
CA MET A 26 -20.29 10.37 8.12
C MET A 26 -21.22 9.20 7.86
N ALA A 27 -20.93 8.43 6.82
CA ALA A 27 -21.75 7.31 6.44
C ALA A 27 -21.77 6.35 7.63
N THR A 28 -22.91 6.29 8.32
CA THR A 28 -23.12 5.32 9.39
C THR A 28 -22.93 3.95 8.78
N ALA A 29 -21.86 3.25 9.18
CA ALA A 29 -21.54 1.92 8.69
C ALA A 29 -22.81 1.06 8.80
N LYS A 30 -23.33 0.64 7.63
CA LYS A 30 -24.60 -0.04 7.57
C LYS A 30 -24.42 -1.40 8.25
N GLU A 31 -25.34 -1.73 9.15
CA GLU A 31 -25.32 -3.04 9.81
C GLU A 31 -25.46 -4.14 8.74
N PRO A 32 -24.55 -5.14 8.69
CA PRO A 32 -24.62 -6.23 7.72
C PRO A 32 -25.91 -7.05 7.86
N ILE A 33 -26.35 -7.69 6.79
CA ILE A 33 -27.52 -8.58 6.83
C ILE A 33 -27.21 -9.91 7.52
N GLU A 34 -28.17 -10.41 8.30
CA GLU A 34 -28.17 -11.80 8.73
C GLU A 34 -28.74 -12.67 7.58
N LEU A 35 -27.95 -13.63 7.09
CA LEU A 35 -28.38 -14.67 6.16
C LEU A 35 -28.84 -15.90 6.96
N SER A 36 -29.98 -16.50 6.59
CA SER A 36 -30.39 -17.79 7.17
C SER A 36 -29.50 -18.94 6.65
N GLU A 37 -29.45 -20.05 7.40
CA GLU A 37 -28.73 -21.26 6.97
C GLU A 37 -29.24 -21.77 5.60
N GLU A 38 -30.54 -21.68 5.35
CA GLU A 38 -31.16 -22.07 4.07
C GLU A 38 -30.78 -21.14 2.92
N VAL A 39 -30.81 -19.81 3.13
CA VAL A 39 -30.42 -18.82 2.11
C VAL A 39 -28.93 -18.95 1.78
N SER A 40 -28.07 -19.09 2.80
CA SER A 40 -26.63 -19.31 2.64
C SER A 40 -26.34 -20.62 1.90
N ALA A 41 -27.01 -21.72 2.25
CA ALA A 41 -26.87 -23.01 1.56
C ALA A 41 -27.33 -22.93 0.09
N GLN A 42 -28.46 -22.26 -0.20
CA GLN A 42 -28.93 -22.05 -1.57
C GLN A 42 -27.96 -21.19 -2.39
N ALA A 43 -27.44 -20.12 -1.80
CA ALA A 43 -26.43 -19.27 -2.42
C ALA A 43 -25.15 -20.08 -2.75
N LEU A 44 -24.61 -20.85 -1.81
CA LEU A 44 -23.45 -21.72 -2.06
C LEU A 44 -23.72 -22.82 -3.11
N GLU A 45 -24.93 -23.37 -3.18
CA GLU A 45 -25.31 -24.33 -4.22
C GLU A 45 -25.35 -23.67 -5.61
N VAL A 46 -25.88 -22.45 -5.71
CA VAL A 46 -25.86 -21.62 -6.92
C VAL A 46 -24.42 -21.33 -7.36
N LEU A 47 -23.55 -20.92 -6.42
CA LEU A 47 -22.16 -20.60 -6.73
C LEU A 47 -21.37 -21.82 -7.21
N ARG A 48 -21.46 -22.97 -6.52
CA ARG A 48 -20.76 -24.19 -6.95
C ARG A 48 -21.18 -24.64 -8.36
N LYS A 49 -22.50 -24.65 -8.65
CA LYS A 49 -23.03 -24.91 -10.01
C LYS A 49 -22.56 -23.88 -11.05
N GLY A 50 -22.35 -22.63 -10.64
CA GLY A 50 -21.77 -21.59 -11.48
C GLY A 50 -20.31 -21.86 -11.81
N MET A 51 -19.51 -22.23 -10.80
CA MET A 51 -18.09 -22.55 -10.97
C MET A 51 -17.88 -23.76 -11.89
N ASP A 52 -18.72 -24.79 -11.77
CA ASP A 52 -18.72 -25.99 -12.63
C ASP A 52 -19.27 -25.74 -14.06
N SER A 53 -19.72 -24.52 -14.40
CA SER A 53 -20.31 -24.22 -15.71
C SER A 53 -19.30 -24.16 -16.86
N GLU A 54 -19.73 -24.62 -18.05
CA GLU A 54 -19.01 -24.40 -19.31
C GLU A 54 -18.96 -22.91 -19.70
N GLU A 55 -19.87 -22.07 -19.18
CA GLU A 55 -19.85 -20.62 -19.40
C GLU A 55 -18.71 -19.96 -18.61
N PHE A 56 -17.69 -19.48 -19.33
CA PHE A 56 -16.45 -18.99 -18.73
C PHE A 56 -16.67 -17.85 -17.71
N TRP A 57 -17.35 -16.77 -18.09
CA TRP A 57 -17.50 -15.60 -17.21
C TRP A 57 -18.38 -15.87 -15.97
N PRO A 58 -19.57 -16.50 -16.07
CA PRO A 58 -20.31 -16.97 -14.90
C PRO A 58 -19.48 -17.85 -13.96
N SER A 59 -18.65 -18.74 -14.51
CA SER A 59 -17.72 -19.58 -13.72
C SER A 59 -16.65 -18.75 -12.98
N MET A 60 -16.14 -17.66 -13.57
CA MET A 60 -15.27 -16.70 -12.85
C MET A 60 -16.03 -15.88 -11.81
N HIS A 61 -17.27 -15.47 -12.09
CA HIS A 61 -18.11 -14.72 -11.14
C HIS A 61 -18.51 -15.57 -9.92
N ALA A 62 -18.65 -16.88 -10.12
CA ALA A 62 -18.83 -17.85 -9.05
C ALA A 62 -17.57 -18.02 -8.19
N ALA A 63 -16.39 -18.12 -8.81
CA ALA A 63 -15.11 -18.16 -8.10
C ALA A 63 -14.82 -16.87 -7.31
N GLU A 64 -15.14 -15.70 -7.88
CA GLU A 64 -15.13 -14.39 -7.21
C GLU A 64 -15.97 -14.44 -5.91
N ALA A 65 -17.21 -14.91 -6.00
CA ALA A 65 -18.14 -14.97 -4.87
C ALA A 65 -17.77 -16.04 -3.83
N LEU A 66 -17.31 -17.22 -4.24
CA LEU A 66 -16.83 -18.28 -3.33
C LEU A 66 -15.60 -17.83 -2.53
N SER A 67 -14.73 -17.02 -3.14
CA SER A 67 -13.54 -16.50 -2.45
C SER A 67 -13.90 -15.49 -1.35
N GLY A 68 -14.94 -14.67 -1.55
CA GLY A 68 -15.49 -13.80 -0.49
C GLY A 68 -16.17 -14.63 0.62
N ALA A 69 -17.02 -15.58 0.23
CA ALA A 69 -17.74 -16.47 1.14
C ALA A 69 -16.86 -17.50 1.92
N GLY A 70 -15.54 -17.34 1.96
CA GLY A 70 -14.64 -18.19 2.75
C GLY A 70 -14.31 -19.56 2.16
N HIS A 71 -14.58 -19.78 0.86
CA HIS A 71 -14.34 -21.04 0.14
C HIS A 71 -13.09 -20.97 -0.78
N GLN A 72 -12.03 -20.26 -0.35
CA GLN A 72 -10.86 -20.00 -1.19
C GLN A 72 -10.19 -21.28 -1.71
N GLU A 73 -9.99 -22.31 -0.88
CA GLU A 73 -9.36 -23.57 -1.32
C GLU A 73 -10.17 -24.36 -2.34
N GLU A 74 -11.51 -24.23 -2.36
CA GLU A 74 -12.34 -24.80 -3.44
C GLU A 74 -12.03 -24.11 -4.78
N VAL A 75 -11.90 -22.79 -4.76
CA VAL A 75 -11.54 -21.96 -5.92
C VAL A 75 -10.11 -22.24 -6.38
N LEU A 76 -9.13 -22.25 -5.47
CA LEU A 76 -7.74 -22.56 -5.81
C LEU A 76 -7.60 -23.97 -6.41
N SER A 77 -8.28 -24.97 -5.84
CA SER A 77 -8.26 -26.34 -6.35
C SER A 77 -8.86 -26.45 -7.76
N ALA A 78 -9.91 -25.67 -8.07
CA ALA A 78 -10.54 -25.66 -9.39
C ALA A 78 -9.74 -24.86 -10.44
N LEU A 79 -9.14 -23.73 -10.04
CA LEU A 79 -8.59 -22.75 -10.98
C LEU A 79 -7.10 -22.92 -11.30
N ARG A 80 -6.27 -23.43 -10.36
CA ARG A 80 -4.84 -23.72 -10.61
C ARG A 80 -4.63 -24.55 -11.90
N PRO A 81 -5.22 -25.77 -12.07
CA PRO A 81 -5.02 -26.57 -13.28
C PRO A 81 -5.74 -26.00 -14.52
N ARG A 82 -6.73 -25.13 -14.33
CA ARG A 82 -7.45 -24.48 -15.44
C ARG A 82 -6.59 -23.42 -16.12
N LEU A 83 -5.81 -22.66 -15.34
CA LEU A 83 -4.91 -21.64 -15.86
C LEU A 83 -3.83 -22.22 -16.80
N GLU A 84 -3.31 -23.41 -16.48
CA GLU A 84 -2.30 -24.11 -17.30
C GLU A 84 -2.83 -24.52 -18.69
N GLN A 85 -4.15 -24.68 -18.83
CA GLN A 85 -4.80 -25.17 -20.04
C GLN A 85 -5.31 -24.06 -20.97
N ILE A 86 -5.44 -22.84 -20.47
CA ILE A 86 -6.00 -21.71 -21.22
C ILE A 86 -4.87 -20.92 -21.89
N THR A 87 -4.97 -20.77 -23.22
CA THR A 87 -4.08 -19.93 -24.04
C THR A 87 -4.67 -18.57 -24.41
N ASP A 88 -5.98 -18.36 -24.21
CA ASP A 88 -6.64 -17.06 -24.41
C ASP A 88 -6.31 -16.10 -23.27
N ASP A 89 -5.68 -14.96 -23.57
CA ASP A 89 -5.21 -14.02 -22.54
C ASP A 89 -6.32 -13.29 -21.79
N GLN A 90 -7.52 -13.15 -22.35
CA GLN A 90 -8.66 -12.54 -21.64
C GLN A 90 -9.18 -13.51 -20.57
N HIS A 91 -9.29 -14.79 -20.93
CA HIS A 91 -9.63 -15.86 -19.99
C HIS A 91 -8.51 -16.09 -18.95
N ARG A 92 -7.22 -16.01 -19.32
CA ARG A 92 -6.09 -16.07 -18.36
C ARG A 92 -6.15 -14.90 -17.37
N CYS A 93 -6.46 -13.69 -17.84
CA CYS A 93 -6.70 -12.53 -16.97
C CYS A 93 -7.92 -12.69 -16.05
N GLY A 94 -8.91 -13.49 -16.44
CA GLY A 94 -10.02 -13.92 -15.57
C GLY A 94 -9.55 -14.88 -14.48
N VAL A 95 -9.00 -16.04 -14.86
CA VAL A 95 -8.59 -17.09 -13.89
C VAL A 95 -7.52 -16.57 -12.92
N ALA A 96 -6.51 -15.84 -13.42
CA ALA A 96 -5.47 -15.27 -12.57
C ALA A 96 -5.99 -14.24 -11.56
N ARG A 97 -7.06 -13.50 -11.90
CA ARG A 97 -7.70 -12.53 -10.99
C ARG A 97 -8.36 -13.23 -9.81
N GLU A 98 -9.10 -14.31 -10.07
CA GLU A 98 -9.80 -15.02 -9.00
C GLU A 98 -8.82 -15.85 -8.14
N LEU A 99 -7.72 -16.36 -8.71
CA LEU A 99 -6.61 -16.96 -7.94
C LEU A 99 -5.94 -15.94 -6.99
N VAL A 100 -5.73 -14.69 -7.44
CA VAL A 100 -5.23 -13.60 -6.59
C VAL A 100 -6.20 -13.28 -5.45
N ARG A 101 -7.52 -13.32 -5.69
CA ARG A 101 -8.57 -13.10 -4.68
C ARG A 101 -8.69 -14.24 -3.68
N ALA A 102 -8.47 -15.47 -4.13
CA ALA A 102 -8.43 -16.65 -3.28
C ALA A 102 -7.11 -16.78 -2.47
N GLY A 103 -6.24 -15.76 -2.49
CA GLY A 103 -5.06 -15.68 -1.62
C GLY A 103 -3.76 -16.19 -2.22
N GLU A 104 -3.69 -16.47 -3.51
CA GLU A 104 -2.42 -16.70 -4.22
C GLU A 104 -2.06 -15.48 -5.06
N ARG A 105 -1.63 -14.39 -4.39
CA ARG A 105 -1.40 -13.11 -5.07
C ARG A 105 -0.34 -13.19 -6.18
N HIS A 106 0.53 -14.19 -6.22
CA HIS A 106 1.59 -14.30 -7.22
C HIS A 106 1.06 -14.43 -8.66
N TYR A 107 -0.16 -14.94 -8.86
CA TYR A 107 -0.80 -14.98 -10.18
C TYR A 107 -1.03 -13.60 -10.81
N ARG A 108 -0.86 -12.49 -10.06
CA ARG A 108 -0.74 -11.13 -10.60
C ARG A 108 0.28 -11.02 -11.74
N GLN A 109 1.34 -11.84 -11.74
CA GLN A 109 2.34 -11.87 -12.80
C GLN A 109 1.79 -12.32 -14.16
N VAL A 110 0.68 -13.05 -14.21
CA VAL A 110 -0.04 -13.32 -15.46
C VAL A 110 -0.58 -12.01 -16.04
N LEU A 111 -1.23 -11.20 -15.21
CA LEU A 111 -1.77 -9.89 -15.60
C LEU A 111 -0.66 -8.95 -16.09
N PHE A 112 0.45 -8.87 -15.36
CA PHE A 112 1.60 -8.02 -15.74
C PHE A 112 2.33 -8.52 -16.99
N SER A 113 2.46 -9.84 -17.16
CA SER A 113 3.10 -10.42 -18.36
C SER A 113 2.26 -10.20 -19.61
N ILE A 114 0.93 -10.29 -19.49
CA ILE A 114 -0.02 -9.99 -20.58
C ILE A 114 0.03 -8.50 -20.92
N LEU A 115 -0.11 -7.59 -19.94
CA LEU A 115 -0.06 -6.14 -20.16
C LEU A 115 1.31 -5.63 -20.67
N GLY A 116 2.38 -6.38 -20.41
CA GLY A 116 3.73 -6.11 -20.88
C GLY A 116 4.11 -6.80 -22.20
N SER A 117 3.16 -7.45 -22.87
CA SER A 117 3.40 -8.19 -24.11
C SER A 117 3.30 -7.31 -25.37
N GLU A 118 3.61 -7.89 -26.53
CA GLU A 118 3.34 -7.26 -27.83
C GLU A 118 1.88 -7.45 -28.29
N ASP A 119 1.14 -8.43 -27.74
CA ASP A 119 -0.25 -8.72 -28.14
C ASP A 119 -1.25 -7.96 -27.26
N ALA A 120 -1.83 -6.91 -27.86
CA ALA A 120 -2.82 -6.08 -27.20
C ALA A 120 -4.16 -6.78 -26.87
N TYR A 121 -4.39 -8.01 -27.33
CA TYR A 121 -5.66 -8.74 -27.14
C TYR A 121 -6.05 -8.92 -25.66
N GLY A 122 -5.08 -9.20 -24.78
CA GLY A 122 -5.32 -9.35 -23.34
C GLY A 122 -5.30 -8.06 -22.53
N HIS A 123 -4.80 -6.95 -23.09
CA HIS A 123 -4.39 -5.76 -22.32
C HIS A 123 -5.51 -5.07 -21.54
N ILE A 124 -6.74 -5.01 -22.09
CA ILE A 124 -7.89 -4.38 -21.40
C ILE A 124 -8.26 -5.17 -20.15
N HIS A 125 -8.43 -6.48 -20.29
CA HIS A 125 -8.74 -7.38 -19.17
C HIS A 125 -7.60 -7.45 -18.14
N ALA A 126 -6.35 -7.27 -18.55
CA ALA A 126 -5.22 -7.16 -17.62
C ALA A 126 -5.34 -5.91 -16.73
N CYS A 127 -5.64 -4.74 -17.30
CA CYS A 127 -5.87 -3.51 -16.54
C CYS A 127 -7.13 -3.60 -15.64
N GLU A 128 -8.24 -4.13 -16.17
CA GLU A 128 -9.47 -4.35 -15.41
C GLU A 128 -9.26 -5.30 -14.22
N SER A 129 -8.52 -6.40 -14.43
CA SER A 129 -8.20 -7.35 -13.35
C SER A 129 -7.27 -6.75 -12.30
N MET A 130 -6.27 -5.95 -12.68
CA MET A 130 -5.43 -5.19 -11.74
C MET A 130 -6.26 -4.23 -10.89
N TYR A 131 -7.21 -3.50 -11.49
CA TYR A 131 -8.16 -2.68 -10.75
C TYR A 131 -9.00 -3.51 -9.76
N LYS A 132 -9.60 -4.61 -10.21
CA LYS A 132 -10.45 -5.46 -9.37
C LYS A 132 -9.71 -6.01 -8.14
N VAL A 133 -8.42 -6.36 -8.26
CA VAL A 133 -7.60 -6.84 -7.13
C VAL A 133 -6.75 -5.77 -6.42
N GLY A 134 -6.92 -4.49 -6.76
CA GLY A 134 -6.20 -3.38 -6.11
C GLY A 134 -4.68 -3.43 -6.32
N GLU A 135 -4.24 -4.04 -7.42
CA GLU A 135 -2.86 -4.43 -7.64
C GLU A 135 -2.16 -3.46 -8.58
N VAL A 136 -1.41 -2.54 -7.98
CA VAL A 136 -0.77 -1.39 -8.65
C VAL A 136 0.76 -1.40 -8.55
N ASN A 137 1.36 -2.45 -7.98
CA ASN A 137 2.79 -2.47 -7.63
C ASN A 137 3.71 -2.38 -8.87
N TYR A 138 3.23 -2.81 -10.04
CA TYR A 138 3.90 -2.65 -11.34
C TYR A 138 3.25 -1.52 -12.17
N GLY A 139 2.90 -0.41 -11.51
CA GLY A 139 2.24 0.72 -12.16
C GLY A 139 3.06 1.43 -13.24
N ASN A 140 4.31 1.05 -13.48
CA ASN A 140 5.05 1.45 -14.68
C ASN A 140 4.46 0.83 -15.97
N LEU A 141 3.74 -0.31 -15.89
CA LEU A 141 2.94 -0.86 -16.99
C LEU A 141 1.62 -0.10 -17.12
N LEU A 142 0.92 0.12 -16.00
CA LEU A 142 -0.35 0.86 -15.99
C LEU A 142 -0.17 2.31 -16.49
N ARG A 143 0.87 3.04 -16.10
CA ARG A 143 1.15 4.40 -16.63
C ARG A 143 1.49 4.39 -18.12
N ARG A 144 2.13 3.34 -18.64
CA ARG A 144 2.34 3.17 -20.09
C ARG A 144 1.02 2.92 -20.83
N ALA A 145 0.10 2.16 -20.24
CA ALA A 145 -1.24 1.97 -20.77
C ALA A 145 -2.10 3.26 -20.70
N LEU A 146 -2.00 4.04 -19.61
CA LEU A 146 -2.63 5.36 -19.46
C LEU A 146 -2.07 6.41 -20.45
N ALA A 147 -0.81 6.27 -20.88
CA ALA A 147 -0.23 7.11 -21.92
C ALA A 147 -0.67 6.72 -23.35
N ASN A 148 -1.29 5.55 -23.56
CA ASN A 148 -1.63 5.07 -24.90
C ASN A 148 -3.01 5.57 -25.38
N SER A 149 -3.02 6.72 -26.07
CA SER A 149 -4.23 7.30 -26.66
C SER A 149 -4.86 6.49 -27.80
N GLU A 150 -4.18 5.49 -28.37
CA GLU A 150 -4.74 4.64 -29.43
C GLU A 150 -5.72 3.57 -28.89
N LYS A 151 -5.80 3.40 -27.56
CA LYS A 151 -6.61 2.36 -26.91
C LYS A 151 -7.49 2.94 -25.78
N PRO A 152 -8.53 3.75 -26.08
CA PRO A 152 -9.29 4.50 -25.07
C PRO A 152 -9.84 3.67 -23.90
N ILE A 153 -10.30 2.44 -24.15
CA ILE A 153 -10.81 1.55 -23.09
C ILE A 153 -9.66 0.98 -22.22
N GLN A 154 -8.51 0.65 -22.83
CA GLN A 154 -7.31 0.27 -22.07
C GLN A 154 -6.81 1.46 -21.22
N GLN A 155 -6.82 2.66 -21.80
CA GLN A 155 -6.45 3.91 -21.13
C GLN A 155 -7.35 4.17 -19.90
N LEU A 156 -8.66 3.99 -20.04
CA LEU A 156 -9.63 4.15 -18.96
C LEU A 156 -9.52 3.08 -17.86
N MET A 157 -9.27 1.82 -18.22
CA MET A 157 -9.03 0.75 -17.22
C MET A 157 -7.68 0.88 -16.52
N ALA A 158 -6.66 1.39 -17.22
CA ALA A 158 -5.39 1.76 -16.59
C ALA A 158 -5.56 2.95 -15.64
N ALA A 159 -6.35 3.98 -16.01
CA ALA A 159 -6.71 5.08 -15.13
C ALA A 159 -7.44 4.58 -13.88
N ALA A 160 -8.43 3.69 -14.02
CA ALA A 160 -9.16 3.10 -12.90
C ALA A 160 -8.24 2.37 -11.91
N ALA A 161 -7.35 1.50 -12.41
CA ALA A 161 -6.38 0.79 -11.57
C ALA A 161 -5.46 1.76 -10.83
N LEU A 162 -4.93 2.78 -11.51
CA LEU A 162 -4.06 3.79 -10.91
C LEU A 162 -4.79 4.69 -9.90
N ALA A 163 -6.03 5.07 -10.17
CA ALA A 163 -6.88 5.85 -9.27
C ALA A 163 -7.15 5.08 -7.96
N LYS A 164 -7.44 3.77 -8.04
CA LYS A 164 -7.52 2.87 -6.86
C LYS A 164 -6.19 2.73 -6.11
N GLY A 165 -5.08 3.01 -6.79
CA GLY A 165 -3.75 3.16 -6.19
C GLY A 165 -3.46 4.54 -5.57
N GLY A 166 -4.45 5.43 -5.47
CA GLY A 166 -4.32 6.78 -4.93
C GLY A 166 -3.77 7.83 -5.90
N HIS A 167 -3.82 7.61 -7.22
CA HIS A 167 -3.31 8.56 -8.23
C HIS A 167 -4.36 9.65 -8.57
N PRO A 168 -4.16 10.92 -8.17
CA PRO A 168 -5.19 11.97 -8.35
C PRO A 168 -5.47 12.29 -9.84
N GLU A 169 -4.43 12.51 -10.63
CA GLU A 169 -4.57 12.79 -12.07
C GLU A 169 -5.25 11.65 -12.85
N ALA A 170 -5.23 10.42 -12.31
CA ALA A 170 -5.91 9.28 -12.91
C ALA A 170 -7.42 9.26 -12.60
N ILE A 171 -7.87 9.65 -11.40
CA ILE A 171 -9.31 9.79 -11.12
C ILE A 171 -9.89 10.97 -11.92
N ASP A 172 -9.15 12.08 -12.06
CA ASP A 172 -9.58 13.21 -12.87
C ASP A 172 -9.65 12.89 -14.38
N PHE A 173 -8.79 12.00 -14.88
CA PHE A 173 -8.94 11.43 -16.23
C PHE A 173 -10.26 10.64 -16.37
N VAL A 174 -10.61 9.81 -15.38
CA VAL A 174 -11.90 9.06 -15.39
C VAL A 174 -13.09 10.04 -15.38
N ARG A 175 -13.03 11.10 -14.57
CA ARG A 175 -14.06 12.17 -14.52
C ARG A 175 -14.24 12.88 -15.86
N ALA A 176 -13.15 13.22 -16.53
CA ALA A 176 -13.20 13.82 -17.88
C ALA A 176 -13.89 12.90 -18.91
N LYS A 177 -13.79 11.58 -18.73
CA LYS A 177 -14.36 10.56 -19.63
C LYS A 177 -15.86 10.29 -19.46
N LEU A 178 -16.53 10.83 -18.43
CA LEU A 178 -18.01 10.86 -18.36
C LEU A 178 -18.68 11.59 -19.54
N LYS A 179 -17.94 12.46 -20.23
CA LYS A 179 -18.44 13.32 -21.33
C LYS A 179 -17.92 12.87 -22.71
N ASP A 180 -17.42 11.65 -22.81
CA ASP A 180 -16.97 11.08 -24.09
C ASP A 180 -18.17 10.76 -25.01
N ALA A 181 -17.91 10.68 -26.32
CA ALA A 181 -18.95 10.45 -27.33
C ALA A 181 -19.27 8.97 -27.55
N ASP A 182 -18.42 8.05 -27.07
CA ASP A 182 -18.74 6.61 -26.98
C ASP A 182 -19.49 6.33 -25.67
N PRO A 183 -20.76 5.87 -25.71
CA PRO A 183 -21.52 5.52 -24.51
C PRO A 183 -20.81 4.50 -23.62
N ASN A 184 -19.99 3.60 -24.18
CA ASN A 184 -19.23 2.62 -23.39
C ASN A 184 -18.17 3.30 -22.52
N ILE A 185 -17.50 4.35 -23.04
CA ILE A 185 -16.48 5.09 -22.28
C ILE A 185 -17.15 5.84 -21.13
N ALA A 186 -18.26 6.54 -21.39
CA ALA A 186 -19.02 7.23 -20.34
C ALA A 186 -19.60 6.25 -19.29
N ARG A 187 -20.14 5.11 -19.73
CA ARG A 187 -20.68 4.03 -18.88
C ARG A 187 -19.61 3.38 -18.00
N ILE A 188 -18.43 3.12 -18.55
CA ILE A 188 -17.29 2.59 -17.78
C ILE A 188 -16.76 3.65 -16.80
N SER A 189 -16.69 4.94 -17.18
CA SER A 189 -16.36 6.02 -16.25
C SER A 189 -17.32 6.09 -15.06
N ALA A 190 -18.64 6.03 -15.30
CA ALA A 190 -19.62 6.00 -14.22
C ALA A 190 -19.45 4.75 -13.32
N TRP A 191 -19.15 3.58 -13.90
CA TRP A 191 -18.86 2.36 -13.14
C TRP A 191 -17.62 2.48 -12.24
N VAL A 192 -16.56 3.17 -12.68
CA VAL A 192 -15.36 3.45 -11.87
C VAL A 192 -15.66 4.48 -10.77
N LEU A 193 -16.34 5.58 -11.11
CA LEU A 193 -16.65 6.67 -10.16
C LEU A 193 -17.65 6.24 -9.10
N ALA A 194 -18.53 5.28 -9.38
CA ALA A 194 -19.37 4.63 -8.37
C ALA A 194 -18.56 3.96 -7.22
N ARG A 195 -17.27 3.65 -7.46
CA ARG A 195 -16.40 2.88 -6.56
C ARG A 195 -15.19 3.66 -6.03
N LEU A 196 -14.81 4.75 -6.70
CA LEU A 196 -13.65 5.61 -6.37
C LEU A 196 -13.98 7.10 -6.27
N GLY A 197 -15.19 7.50 -6.65
CA GLY A 197 -15.65 8.88 -6.66
C GLY A 197 -16.37 9.28 -5.38
N ASP A 198 -16.82 10.52 -5.36
CA ASP A 198 -17.32 11.25 -4.20
C ASP A 198 -18.55 12.11 -4.58
N GLU A 199 -19.09 12.92 -3.65
CA GLU A 199 -20.35 13.65 -3.84
C GLU A 199 -20.35 14.58 -5.08
N GLN A 200 -19.19 15.13 -5.45
CA GLN A 200 -19.03 15.97 -6.65
C GLN A 200 -19.23 15.21 -7.98
N ASP A 201 -19.12 13.88 -8.00
CA ASP A 201 -19.33 13.06 -9.21
C ASP A 201 -20.82 12.76 -9.49
N VAL A 202 -21.71 12.97 -8.51
CA VAL A 202 -23.16 12.71 -8.62
C VAL A 202 -23.83 13.51 -9.75
N GLU A 203 -23.64 14.83 -9.78
CA GLU A 203 -24.27 15.70 -10.80
C GLU A 203 -23.67 15.50 -12.21
N PRO A 204 -22.33 15.35 -12.40
CA PRO A 204 -21.75 14.87 -13.65
C PRO A 204 -22.34 13.54 -14.16
N ILE A 205 -22.60 12.58 -13.28
CA ILE A 205 -23.21 11.29 -13.64
C ILE A 205 -24.69 11.47 -14.01
N ARG A 206 -25.46 12.30 -13.28
CA ARG A 206 -26.84 12.70 -13.65
C ARG A 206 -26.88 13.34 -15.04
N GLN A 207 -25.90 14.19 -15.38
CA GLN A 207 -25.80 14.82 -16.70
C GLN A 207 -25.50 13.79 -17.81
N ALA A 208 -24.55 12.88 -17.61
CA ALA A 208 -24.24 11.80 -18.57
C ALA A 208 -25.43 10.85 -18.79
N MET A 209 -26.16 10.51 -17.72
CA MET A 209 -27.41 9.74 -17.79
C MET A 209 -28.47 10.43 -18.65
N SER A 210 -28.62 11.75 -18.54
CA SER A 210 -29.67 12.52 -19.24
C SER A 210 -29.55 12.52 -20.76
N ILE A 211 -28.35 12.30 -21.30
CA ILE A 211 -28.06 12.21 -22.73
C ILE A 211 -27.95 10.76 -23.25
N SER A 212 -28.11 9.76 -22.38
CA SER A 212 -27.99 8.35 -22.73
C SER A 212 -29.24 7.81 -23.43
N ALA A 213 -29.08 7.28 -24.64
CA ALA A 213 -30.18 7.04 -25.58
C ALA A 213 -31.18 5.97 -25.12
N ASN A 214 -30.71 4.82 -24.67
CA ASN A 214 -31.51 3.60 -24.40
C ASN A 214 -31.43 3.16 -22.93
N ALA A 215 -32.28 2.21 -22.53
CA ALA A 215 -32.54 1.90 -21.12
C ALA A 215 -31.41 1.08 -20.47
N GLU A 216 -30.74 0.23 -21.26
CA GLU A 216 -29.63 -0.62 -20.83
C GLU A 216 -28.39 0.21 -20.46
N ASP A 217 -28.16 1.33 -21.13
CA ASP A 217 -27.07 2.26 -20.77
C ASP A 217 -27.42 3.09 -19.53
N ARG A 218 -28.69 3.53 -19.40
CA ARG A 218 -29.13 4.37 -18.25
C ARG A 218 -29.00 3.65 -16.92
N CYS A 219 -29.28 2.35 -16.85
CA CYS A 219 -29.23 1.62 -15.57
C CYS A 219 -27.83 1.65 -14.92
N TYR A 220 -26.75 1.76 -15.69
CA TYR A 220 -25.40 1.91 -15.13
C TYR A 220 -25.21 3.23 -14.39
N PHE A 221 -25.73 4.33 -14.94
CA PHE A 221 -25.69 5.62 -14.27
C PHE A 221 -26.66 5.64 -13.07
N GLU A 222 -27.86 5.05 -13.19
CA GLU A 222 -28.79 4.86 -12.06
C GLU A 222 -28.13 4.10 -10.89
N HIS A 223 -27.43 3.01 -11.17
CA HIS A 223 -26.74 2.22 -10.14
C HIS A 223 -25.47 2.91 -9.61
N ALA A 224 -24.73 3.66 -10.44
CA ALA A 224 -23.60 4.47 -10.01
C ALA A 224 -24.02 5.58 -9.03
N LEU A 225 -25.13 6.25 -9.34
CA LEU A 225 -25.78 7.20 -8.44
C LEU A 225 -26.20 6.53 -7.13
N ALA A 226 -26.75 5.31 -7.17
CA ALA A 226 -27.13 4.56 -5.96
C ALA A 226 -25.95 4.29 -5.02
N MET A 227 -24.77 3.93 -5.55
CA MET A 227 -23.53 3.76 -4.78
C MET A 227 -23.07 5.08 -4.15
N LEU A 228 -23.10 6.19 -4.90
CA LEU A 228 -22.82 7.54 -4.40
C LEU A 228 -23.95 8.13 -3.52
N GLY A 229 -24.88 7.29 -3.07
CA GLY A 229 -25.88 7.65 -2.06
C GLY A 229 -27.19 8.25 -2.58
N ASP A 230 -27.32 8.46 -3.88
CA ASP A 230 -28.46 9.13 -4.53
C ASP A 230 -29.81 8.41 -4.30
N ALA A 231 -30.84 9.18 -3.94
CA ALA A 231 -32.17 8.63 -3.63
C ALA A 231 -32.93 8.12 -4.87
N ASP A 232 -32.81 8.81 -6.01
CA ASP A 232 -33.44 8.38 -7.27
C ASP A 232 -32.71 7.14 -7.81
N GLY A 233 -31.38 7.13 -7.72
CA GLY A 233 -30.54 5.99 -8.09
C GLY A 233 -30.86 4.73 -7.28
N LYS A 234 -30.98 4.85 -5.95
CA LYS A 234 -31.39 3.73 -5.06
C LYS A 234 -32.77 3.17 -5.41
N ALA A 235 -33.75 4.05 -5.68
CA ALA A 235 -35.10 3.63 -6.08
C ALA A 235 -35.10 2.92 -7.46
N ALA A 236 -34.27 3.39 -8.40
CA ALA A 236 -34.08 2.74 -9.69
C ALA A 236 -33.39 1.36 -9.54
N LEU A 237 -32.35 1.24 -8.71
CA LEU A 237 -31.64 -0.02 -8.45
C LEU A 237 -32.59 -1.10 -7.90
N LEU A 238 -33.42 -0.80 -6.89
CA LEU A 238 -34.40 -1.76 -6.35
C LEU A 238 -35.39 -2.25 -7.42
N LYS A 239 -35.79 -1.38 -8.35
CA LYS A 239 -36.66 -1.70 -9.49
C LYS A 239 -35.92 -2.53 -10.55
N ASN A 240 -34.63 -2.25 -10.77
CA ASN A 240 -33.84 -2.87 -11.82
C ASN A 240 -33.43 -4.32 -11.48
N LEU A 241 -33.41 -4.69 -10.19
CA LEU A 241 -33.34 -6.09 -9.75
C LEU A 241 -34.51 -6.97 -10.27
N GLU A 242 -35.68 -6.37 -10.55
CA GLU A 242 -36.85 -7.08 -11.10
C GLU A 242 -37.06 -6.82 -12.61
N HIS A 243 -36.06 -6.27 -13.30
CA HIS A 243 -36.18 -5.90 -14.71
C HIS A 243 -36.31 -7.13 -15.65
N THR A 244 -37.05 -7.00 -16.75
CA THR A 244 -37.30 -8.15 -17.66
C THR A 244 -36.06 -8.64 -18.40
N ASP A 245 -35.14 -7.74 -18.74
CA ASP A 245 -33.82 -8.09 -19.30
C ASP A 245 -32.85 -8.57 -18.19
N PRO A 246 -32.31 -9.80 -18.27
CA PRO A 246 -31.33 -10.32 -17.31
C PRO A 246 -30.07 -9.47 -17.19
N PHE A 247 -29.63 -8.78 -18.25
CA PHE A 247 -28.44 -7.92 -18.19
C PHE A 247 -28.61 -6.82 -17.14
N VAL A 248 -29.77 -6.13 -17.14
CA VAL A 248 -30.09 -5.12 -16.14
C VAL A 248 -30.15 -5.71 -14.72
N ARG A 249 -30.73 -6.91 -14.54
CA ARG A 249 -30.78 -7.60 -13.23
C ARG A 249 -29.40 -7.92 -12.69
N ARG A 250 -28.53 -8.56 -13.48
CA ARG A 250 -27.14 -8.91 -13.12
C ARG A 250 -26.37 -7.71 -12.59
N TYR A 251 -26.41 -6.58 -13.32
CA TYR A 251 -25.71 -5.36 -12.92
C TYR A 251 -26.36 -4.66 -11.73
N ALA A 252 -27.68 -4.72 -11.56
CA ALA A 252 -28.34 -4.21 -10.36
C ALA A 252 -27.89 -4.99 -9.11
N ALA A 253 -27.74 -6.32 -9.17
CA ALA A 253 -27.25 -7.13 -8.05
C ALA A 253 -25.79 -6.87 -7.70
N VAL A 254 -24.90 -6.76 -8.70
CA VAL A 254 -23.48 -6.39 -8.49
C VAL A 254 -23.37 -5.07 -7.72
N PHE A 255 -24.09 -4.03 -8.17
CA PHE A 255 -24.07 -2.74 -7.49
C PHE A 255 -24.81 -2.77 -6.14
N ALA A 256 -25.83 -3.62 -5.94
CA ALA A 256 -26.50 -3.77 -4.64
C ALA A 256 -25.53 -4.24 -3.55
N GLY A 257 -24.74 -5.29 -3.84
CA GLY A 257 -23.73 -5.82 -2.94
C GLY A 257 -22.61 -4.82 -2.68
N GLU A 258 -22.00 -4.28 -3.73
CA GLU A 258 -20.90 -3.31 -3.59
C GLU A 258 -21.33 -1.98 -2.92
N ALA A 259 -22.59 -1.58 -3.03
CA ALA A 259 -23.14 -0.41 -2.33
C ALA A 259 -23.43 -0.65 -0.82
N GLY A 260 -23.29 -1.88 -0.33
CA GLY A 260 -23.82 -2.27 0.99
C GLY A 260 -25.33 -2.02 1.10
N PHE A 261 -26.10 -2.16 0.01
CA PHE A 261 -27.50 -1.76 -0.03
C PHE A 261 -28.41 -2.87 0.51
N THR A 262 -28.42 -3.00 1.84
CA THR A 262 -29.10 -4.07 2.58
C THR A 262 -30.61 -4.11 2.34
N GLU A 263 -31.22 -2.98 1.98
CA GLU A 263 -32.63 -2.90 1.56
C GLU A 263 -32.95 -3.74 0.31
N ALA A 264 -31.95 -4.21 -0.44
CA ALA A 264 -32.11 -5.09 -1.59
C ALA A 264 -32.22 -6.59 -1.25
N GLN A 265 -31.97 -7.01 0.00
CA GLN A 265 -31.95 -8.43 0.41
C GLN A 265 -33.15 -9.25 -0.09
N PRO A 266 -34.42 -8.81 0.04
CA PRO A 266 -35.56 -9.64 -0.38
C PRO A 266 -35.62 -9.91 -1.89
N GLN A 267 -35.17 -8.95 -2.71
CA GLN A 267 -35.06 -9.10 -4.15
C GLN A 267 -33.89 -10.02 -4.53
N LEU A 268 -32.76 -9.93 -3.81
CA LEU A 268 -31.59 -10.78 -4.04
C LEU A 268 -31.86 -12.25 -3.67
N GLU A 269 -32.50 -12.50 -2.52
CA GLU A 269 -32.94 -13.85 -2.12
C GLU A 269 -33.87 -14.47 -3.16
N LYS A 270 -34.85 -13.71 -3.65
CA LYS A 270 -35.73 -14.11 -4.76
C LYS A 270 -34.94 -14.40 -6.05
N MET A 271 -33.91 -13.62 -6.34
CA MET A 271 -33.06 -13.73 -7.53
C MET A 271 -32.09 -14.93 -7.48
N LEU A 272 -31.92 -15.61 -6.32
CA LEU A 272 -31.33 -16.95 -6.28
C LEU A 272 -32.16 -18.00 -7.06
N GLY A 273 -33.43 -17.71 -7.33
CA GLY A 273 -34.34 -18.52 -8.15
C GLY A 273 -34.54 -18.03 -9.58
N ASP A 274 -33.73 -17.09 -10.07
CA ASP A 274 -33.82 -16.55 -11.44
C ASP A 274 -33.64 -17.65 -12.51
N GLU A 275 -34.16 -17.44 -13.72
CA GLU A 275 -33.92 -18.34 -14.86
C GLU A 275 -32.48 -18.27 -15.36
N ASP A 276 -31.87 -17.08 -15.29
CA ASP A 276 -30.53 -16.77 -15.80
C ASP A 276 -29.42 -17.18 -14.80
N LEU A 277 -28.37 -17.85 -15.30
CA LEU A 277 -27.30 -18.37 -14.45
C LEU A 277 -26.49 -17.27 -13.77
N ASP A 278 -26.08 -16.27 -14.54
CA ASP A 278 -25.25 -15.17 -14.02
C ASP A 278 -26.05 -14.27 -13.08
N ALA A 279 -27.36 -14.08 -13.32
CA ALA A 279 -28.27 -13.41 -12.40
C ALA A 279 -28.28 -14.09 -11.02
N ARG A 280 -28.46 -15.43 -10.96
CA ARG A 280 -28.40 -16.18 -9.69
C ARG A 280 -27.04 -16.02 -8.99
N ILE A 281 -25.94 -16.09 -9.75
CA ILE A 281 -24.57 -15.97 -9.21
C ILE A 281 -24.31 -14.57 -8.64
N ARG A 282 -24.70 -13.51 -9.35
CA ARG A 282 -24.56 -12.12 -8.87
C ARG A 282 -25.47 -11.83 -7.67
N ALA A 283 -26.64 -12.46 -7.58
CA ALA A 283 -27.47 -12.39 -6.38
C ALA A 283 -26.82 -13.08 -5.17
N ALA A 284 -26.29 -14.29 -5.35
CA ALA A 284 -25.55 -15.01 -4.30
C ALA A 284 -24.32 -14.22 -3.82
N GLN A 285 -23.53 -13.68 -4.76
CA GLN A 285 -22.39 -12.80 -4.44
C GLN A 285 -22.82 -11.57 -3.62
N ALA A 286 -23.89 -10.89 -4.06
CA ALA A 286 -24.37 -9.70 -3.38
C ALA A 286 -24.83 -10.00 -1.94
N LEU A 287 -25.52 -11.13 -1.72
CA LEU A 287 -25.93 -11.54 -0.37
C LEU A 287 -24.75 -11.75 0.57
N PHE A 288 -23.64 -12.37 0.12
CA PHE A 288 -22.43 -12.49 0.93
C PHE A 288 -21.77 -11.13 1.19
N LEU A 289 -21.62 -10.27 0.17
CA LEU A 289 -21.07 -8.91 0.34
C LEU A 289 -21.91 -8.02 1.28
N LEU A 290 -23.23 -8.23 1.34
CA LEU A 290 -24.12 -7.53 2.28
C LEU A 290 -24.02 -8.08 3.72
N ALA A 291 -23.54 -9.31 3.91
CA ALA A 291 -23.36 -9.95 5.22
C ALA A 291 -21.93 -9.73 5.79
N GLU A 292 -20.99 -9.30 4.94
CA GLU A 292 -19.65 -8.86 5.36
C GLU A 292 -19.69 -7.46 6.00
N ALA A 293 -18.83 -7.23 7.00
CA ALA A 293 -18.68 -5.91 7.61
C ALA A 293 -17.86 -5.00 6.67
N GLN A 294 -18.46 -3.89 6.22
CA GLN A 294 -17.76 -2.95 5.34
C GLN A 294 -16.56 -2.30 6.05
N VAL A 295 -15.39 -2.38 5.42
CA VAL A 295 -14.15 -1.76 5.88
C VAL A 295 -14.05 -0.34 5.32
N ASP A 296 -13.75 0.63 6.17
CA ASP A 296 -13.39 1.98 5.73
C ASP A 296 -12.01 1.98 5.07
N ASN A 297 -11.97 2.32 3.78
CA ASN A 297 -10.74 2.38 3.00
C ASN A 297 -9.97 3.70 3.20
N GLU A 298 -10.60 4.77 3.67
CA GLU A 298 -9.92 6.04 3.95
C GLU A 298 -9.45 6.15 5.43
N GLU A 299 -9.79 5.16 6.28
CA GLU A 299 -9.30 5.05 7.67
C GLU A 299 -7.77 5.21 7.75
N ILE A 300 -7.25 6.09 8.60
CA ILE A 300 -5.83 6.13 8.93
C ILE A 300 -5.57 5.21 10.13
N ILE A 301 -5.02 4.03 9.85
CA ILE A 301 -4.73 3.01 10.87
C ILE A 301 -3.42 3.38 11.58
N VAL A 302 -3.44 3.44 12.91
CA VAL A 302 -2.26 3.66 13.77
C VAL A 302 -2.26 2.63 14.91
N ARG A 303 -1.13 1.94 15.13
CA ARG A 303 -0.95 0.96 16.21
C ARG A 303 0.47 0.97 16.77
N ASP A 304 0.61 0.99 18.08
CA ASP A 304 1.88 0.68 18.76
C ASP A 304 1.98 -0.85 18.91
N VAL A 305 2.57 -1.49 17.90
CA VAL A 305 2.60 -2.96 17.73
C VAL A 305 3.55 -3.62 18.73
N TYR A 306 4.67 -2.95 19.00
CA TYR A 306 5.66 -3.40 19.99
C TYR A 306 5.83 -2.33 21.06
N GLN A 307 5.31 -2.60 22.25
CA GLN A 307 5.32 -1.65 23.37
C GLN A 307 6.44 -1.97 24.34
N ALA A 308 7.27 -0.97 24.66
CA ALA A 308 8.42 -1.14 25.54
C ALA A 308 8.02 -1.35 27.00
N ASP A 309 8.62 -2.37 27.64
CA ASP A 309 8.42 -2.72 29.04
C ASP A 309 9.75 -2.62 29.86
N GLU A 310 9.83 -3.17 31.06
CA GLU A 310 11.09 -3.16 31.87
C GLU A 310 12.10 -4.24 31.44
N SER A 311 11.62 -5.33 30.83
CA SER A 311 12.42 -6.43 30.29
C SER A 311 12.81 -6.18 28.83
N HIS A 312 11.97 -5.48 28.06
CA HIS A 312 12.20 -5.10 26.67
C HIS A 312 12.03 -3.58 26.50
N PRO A 313 13.00 -2.76 26.95
CA PRO A 313 12.83 -1.31 26.99
C PRO A 313 13.00 -0.61 25.63
N ARG A 314 13.41 -1.35 24.59
CA ARG A 314 13.61 -0.83 23.23
C ARG A 314 13.20 -1.83 22.14
N TYR A 315 12.27 -1.38 21.30
CA TYR A 315 11.88 -1.91 20.00
C TYR A 315 12.09 -0.80 18.97
N SER A 316 13.32 -0.64 18.47
CA SER A 316 13.66 0.50 17.60
C SER A 316 13.29 0.24 16.14
N GLU A 317 14.24 -0.24 15.35
CA GLU A 317 14.14 -0.28 13.90
C GLU A 317 13.56 -1.62 13.38
N GLY A 318 12.78 -1.54 12.28
CA GLY A 318 12.06 -2.70 11.74
C GLY A 318 11.74 -2.58 10.24
N SER A 319 11.22 -3.65 9.63
CA SER A 319 10.87 -3.71 8.21
C SER A 319 9.62 -4.58 8.02
N ILE A 320 8.70 -4.09 7.17
CA ILE A 320 7.43 -4.75 6.84
C ILE A 320 7.54 -5.32 5.41
N ILE A 321 6.99 -6.50 5.20
CA ILE A 321 6.80 -7.07 3.86
C ILE A 321 5.38 -7.64 3.73
N GLN A 322 4.78 -7.54 2.55
CA GLN A 322 3.54 -8.26 2.25
C GLN A 322 3.85 -9.70 1.83
N LEU A 323 3.17 -10.63 2.47
CA LEU A 323 3.15 -12.05 2.13
C LEU A 323 2.19 -12.31 0.94
N ASP A 324 2.36 -13.42 0.25
CA ASP A 324 1.60 -13.68 -0.98
C ASP A 324 0.12 -14.01 -0.75
N ASN A 325 -0.27 -14.30 0.50
CA ASN A 325 -1.67 -14.34 0.93
C ASN A 325 -2.24 -12.95 1.31
N GLY A 326 -1.49 -11.87 1.07
CA GLY A 326 -1.87 -10.49 1.37
C GLY A 326 -1.57 -10.03 2.80
N HIS A 327 -1.23 -10.93 3.73
CA HIS A 327 -0.87 -10.57 5.11
C HIS A 327 0.36 -9.66 5.16
N LEU A 328 0.47 -8.85 6.20
CA LEU A 328 1.68 -8.09 6.52
C LEU A 328 2.52 -8.89 7.52
N LEU A 329 3.77 -9.21 7.19
CA LEU A 329 4.78 -9.68 8.13
C LEU A 329 5.62 -8.47 8.55
N PHE A 330 5.62 -8.15 9.84
CA PHE A 330 6.43 -7.08 10.40
C PHE A 330 7.49 -7.65 11.34
N ALA A 331 8.76 -7.35 11.08
CA ALA A 331 9.89 -7.70 11.93
C ALA A 331 10.56 -6.46 12.53
N THR A 332 11.06 -6.56 13.76
CA THR A 332 11.75 -5.49 14.50
C THR A 332 12.85 -6.05 15.41
N THR A 333 13.81 -5.21 15.80
CA THR A 333 14.81 -5.55 16.81
C THR A 333 14.24 -5.37 18.23
N GLU A 334 14.29 -6.42 19.04
CA GLU A 334 13.90 -6.44 20.45
C GLU A 334 15.14 -6.47 21.35
N PHE A 335 15.41 -5.36 22.03
CA PHE A 335 16.50 -5.22 23.00
C PHE A 335 16.05 -5.68 24.40
N ILE A 336 16.97 -6.29 25.15
CA ILE A 336 16.69 -7.00 26.40
C ILE A 336 17.39 -6.29 27.56
N GLY A 337 16.59 -5.76 28.50
CA GLY A 337 17.01 -5.19 29.79
C GLY A 337 17.71 -3.83 29.76
N ASP A 338 18.16 -3.35 28.60
CA ASP A 338 18.87 -2.08 28.43
C ASP A 338 18.62 -1.51 27.01
N THR A 339 18.64 -0.18 26.84
CA THR A 339 18.30 0.50 25.57
C THR A 339 19.50 0.78 24.66
N SER A 340 20.73 0.47 25.11
CA SER A 340 21.98 0.70 24.38
C SER A 340 22.07 -0.08 23.07
N ASP A 341 22.71 0.51 22.05
CA ASP A 341 23.06 -0.17 20.79
C ASP A 341 23.99 -1.39 20.99
N PHE A 342 24.53 -1.59 22.19
CA PHE A 342 25.39 -2.71 22.59
C PHE A 342 24.76 -3.64 23.64
N ALA A 343 23.51 -3.40 24.04
CA ALA A 343 22.74 -4.33 24.86
C ALA A 343 22.38 -5.60 24.08
N GLN A 344 22.01 -6.67 24.78
CA GLN A 344 21.56 -7.92 24.14
C GLN A 344 20.26 -7.68 23.37
N ALA A 345 20.15 -8.19 22.14
CA ALA A 345 18.93 -8.07 21.34
C ALA A 345 18.75 -9.25 20.38
N GLN A 346 17.49 -9.51 20.04
CA GLN A 346 17.04 -10.54 19.10
C GLN A 346 16.07 -9.91 18.08
N ILE A 347 15.86 -10.53 16.92
CA ILE A 347 14.88 -10.05 15.93
C ILE A 347 13.60 -10.87 16.02
N VAL A 348 12.49 -10.16 16.19
CA VAL A 348 11.16 -10.72 16.44
C VAL A 348 10.17 -10.23 15.40
N ALA A 349 9.10 -10.99 15.18
CA ALA A 349 8.07 -10.67 14.19
C ALA A 349 6.65 -10.94 14.69
N MET A 350 5.70 -10.24 14.08
CA MET A 350 4.26 -10.42 14.19
C MET A 350 3.66 -10.35 12.78
N GLU A 351 2.49 -10.95 12.59
CA GLU A 351 1.76 -10.93 11.33
C GLU A 351 0.39 -10.26 11.53
N SER A 352 -0.14 -9.66 10.47
CA SER A 352 -1.48 -9.09 10.42
C SER A 352 -2.21 -9.54 9.15
N ALA A 353 -3.47 -9.96 9.31
CA ALA A 353 -4.36 -10.36 8.23
C ALA A 353 -5.36 -9.25 7.82
N ASP A 354 -5.40 -8.13 8.55
CA ASP A 354 -6.43 -7.08 8.48
C ASP A 354 -5.84 -5.68 8.19
N GLU A 355 -4.76 -5.66 7.42
CA GLU A 355 -4.00 -4.45 7.02
C GLU A 355 -3.30 -3.70 8.18
N GLY A 356 -3.10 -4.38 9.31
CA GLY A 356 -2.41 -3.88 10.49
C GLY A 356 -3.33 -3.37 11.60
N ARG A 357 -4.64 -3.65 11.54
CA ARG A 357 -5.61 -3.28 12.57
C ARG A 357 -5.46 -4.14 13.83
N THR A 358 -5.14 -5.42 13.67
CA THR A 358 -4.74 -6.38 14.71
C THR A 358 -3.48 -7.17 14.29
N TRP A 359 -2.82 -7.79 15.26
CA TRP A 359 -1.51 -8.45 15.09
C TRP A 359 -1.45 -9.76 15.88
N THR A 360 -0.73 -10.76 15.37
CA THR A 360 -0.51 -12.05 16.05
C THR A 360 0.37 -11.92 17.29
N ASN A 361 0.44 -12.99 18.09
CA ASN A 361 1.50 -13.15 19.08
C ASN A 361 2.90 -13.06 18.42
N LYS A 362 3.85 -12.52 19.19
CA LYS A 362 5.28 -12.39 18.82
C LYS A 362 5.95 -13.76 18.59
N ARG A 363 6.68 -13.91 17.49
CA ARG A 363 7.64 -15.02 17.26
C ARG A 363 9.07 -14.49 17.08
N VAL A 364 10.08 -15.28 17.45
CA VAL A 364 11.49 -14.95 17.18
C VAL A 364 11.84 -15.41 15.75
N LEU A 365 12.53 -14.56 14.97
CA LEU A 365 13.10 -14.92 13.67
C LEU A 365 14.61 -15.20 13.74
N GLN A 366 15.31 -14.44 14.60
CA GLN A 366 16.74 -14.58 14.83
C GLN A 366 17.05 -14.38 16.32
N GLU A 367 17.44 -15.46 16.99
CA GLU A 367 18.07 -15.40 18.31
C GLU A 367 19.43 -14.69 18.22
N ASN A 368 19.93 -14.18 19.35
CA ASN A 368 21.22 -13.50 19.37
C ASN A 368 22.39 -14.47 19.09
N VAL A 369 22.97 -14.36 17.90
CA VAL A 369 24.21 -15.07 17.49
C VAL A 369 25.46 -14.19 17.58
N GLY A 370 25.31 -12.90 17.87
CA GLY A 370 26.42 -11.95 17.97
C GLY A 370 26.99 -11.82 19.39
N GLY A 371 28.27 -11.46 19.49
CA GLY A 371 28.93 -11.15 20.77
C GLY A 371 28.30 -9.99 21.57
N LYS A 372 27.44 -9.17 20.94
CA LYS A 372 26.56 -8.17 21.58
C LYS A 372 25.10 -8.43 21.24
N ASN A 373 24.71 -8.34 19.97
CA ASN A 373 23.33 -8.44 19.51
C ASN A 373 23.19 -8.82 18.04
N VAL A 374 21.97 -9.14 17.64
CA VAL A 374 21.49 -9.00 16.26
C VAL A 374 20.51 -7.81 16.16
N MET A 375 20.54 -7.06 15.06
CA MET A 375 19.69 -5.86 14.90
C MET A 375 19.48 -5.45 13.43
N SER A 376 18.75 -4.35 13.18
CA SER A 376 18.60 -3.68 11.89
C SER A 376 18.11 -4.56 10.73
N VAL A 377 16.83 -4.94 10.78
CA VAL A 377 16.22 -5.85 9.80
C VAL A 377 15.81 -5.16 8.48
N THR A 378 16.04 -5.85 7.35
CA THR A 378 15.32 -5.63 6.09
C THR A 378 14.66 -6.93 5.61
N LEU A 379 13.39 -6.86 5.22
CA LEU A 379 12.67 -7.92 4.51
C LEU A 379 12.45 -7.52 3.04
N ARG A 380 12.94 -8.31 2.07
CA ARG A 380 12.82 -7.97 0.64
C ARG A 380 12.64 -9.20 -0.26
N ARG A 381 11.83 -9.08 -1.32
CA ARG A 381 11.71 -10.12 -2.37
C ARG A 381 12.96 -10.12 -3.25
N LEU A 382 13.74 -11.20 -3.17
CA LEU A 382 15.07 -11.28 -3.80
C LEU A 382 15.00 -11.29 -5.33
N THR A 383 14.20 -12.18 -5.91
CA THR A 383 14.10 -12.33 -7.37
C THR A 383 12.79 -11.73 -7.92
N HIS A 384 12.74 -11.52 -9.24
CA HIS A 384 11.51 -11.05 -9.88
C HIS A 384 10.43 -12.14 -9.79
N GLU A 385 9.20 -11.75 -9.51
CA GLU A 385 8.04 -12.64 -9.24
C GLU A 385 7.68 -13.62 -10.37
N LYS A 386 8.39 -13.62 -11.50
CA LYS A 386 8.32 -14.70 -12.50
C LYS A 386 8.79 -16.04 -11.91
N GLU A 387 9.60 -16.01 -10.86
CA GLU A 387 9.92 -17.13 -9.97
C GLU A 387 8.96 -17.12 -8.77
N ALA A 388 7.69 -17.43 -9.01
CA ALA A 388 6.63 -17.32 -8.01
C ALA A 388 6.57 -18.52 -7.03
N PRO A 389 6.33 -18.31 -5.72
CA PRO A 389 6.43 -17.04 -4.99
C PRO A 389 7.90 -16.63 -4.79
N ALA A 390 8.21 -15.35 -5.03
CA ALA A 390 9.60 -14.86 -4.98
C ALA A 390 10.19 -14.96 -3.56
N PRO A 391 11.37 -15.58 -3.36
CA PRO A 391 11.97 -15.76 -2.04
C PRO A 391 12.12 -14.47 -1.24
N ILE A 392 11.87 -14.54 0.06
CA ILE A 392 12.07 -13.43 0.99
C ILE A 392 13.50 -13.50 1.54
N GLY A 393 14.30 -12.50 1.23
CA GLY A 393 15.56 -12.24 1.92
C GLY A 393 15.30 -11.50 3.22
N PHE A 394 15.82 -12.05 4.30
CA PHE A 394 15.89 -11.45 5.63
C PHE A 394 17.34 -11.05 5.88
N PHE A 395 17.60 -9.75 5.77
CA PHE A 395 18.91 -9.17 6.06
C PHE A 395 18.91 -8.62 7.49
N TYR A 396 20.00 -8.82 8.20
CA TYR A 396 20.20 -8.30 9.56
C TYR A 396 21.69 -8.08 9.86
N LEU A 397 21.96 -7.32 10.92
CA LEU A 397 23.30 -7.12 11.44
C LEU A 397 23.63 -8.12 12.55
N VAL A 398 24.86 -8.63 12.54
CA VAL A 398 25.47 -9.39 13.65
C VAL A 398 26.55 -8.53 14.30
N LYS A 399 26.34 -8.11 15.55
CA LYS A 399 27.26 -7.28 16.32
C LYS A 399 28.07 -8.12 17.29
N ASN A 400 29.39 -8.12 17.11
CA ASN A 400 30.32 -8.84 17.97
C ASN A 400 31.13 -7.89 18.87
N ASP A 401 31.65 -6.79 18.31
CA ASP A 401 32.36 -5.75 19.05
C ASP A 401 32.40 -4.40 18.31
N PHE A 402 33.07 -3.40 18.88
CA PHE A 402 33.18 -2.04 18.31
C PHE A 402 33.81 -1.98 16.90
N ASN A 403 34.52 -3.03 16.46
CA ASN A 403 35.14 -3.19 15.13
C ASN A 403 34.63 -4.42 14.36
N ASP A 404 33.54 -5.02 14.81
CA ASP A 404 33.01 -6.26 14.25
C ASP A 404 31.48 -6.21 14.27
N LEU A 405 30.94 -5.64 13.18
CA LEU A 405 29.53 -5.57 12.86
C LEU A 405 29.39 -5.94 11.37
N GLN A 406 28.72 -7.06 11.12
CA GLN A 406 28.63 -7.69 9.80
C GLN A 406 27.16 -7.76 9.35
N VAL A 407 26.92 -7.78 8.04
CA VAL A 407 25.59 -8.00 7.46
C VAL A 407 25.46 -9.46 7.05
N ASP A 408 24.43 -10.14 7.57
CA ASP A 408 24.01 -11.47 7.15
C ASP A 408 22.72 -11.38 6.30
N LEU A 409 22.57 -12.32 5.37
CA LEU A 409 21.33 -12.68 4.69
C LEU A 409 20.91 -14.10 5.10
N ARG A 410 19.64 -14.30 5.45
CA ARG A 410 18.97 -15.61 5.45
C ARG A 410 17.79 -15.59 4.49
N VAL A 411 17.54 -16.70 3.78
CA VAL A 411 16.49 -16.78 2.73
C VAL A 411 15.33 -17.65 3.17
N SER A 412 14.09 -17.19 2.95
CA SER A 412 12.85 -17.97 3.07
C SER A 412 12.25 -18.24 1.69
N THR A 413 11.78 -19.47 1.48
CA THR A 413 10.99 -19.90 0.32
C THR A 413 9.57 -20.33 0.73
N ASP A 414 9.11 -19.92 1.91
CA ASP A 414 7.86 -20.40 2.54
C ASP A 414 7.03 -19.26 3.18
N GLU A 415 7.14 -18.05 2.63
CA GLU A 415 6.49 -16.83 3.12
C GLU A 415 6.90 -16.41 4.53
N GLY A 416 8.21 -16.55 4.82
CA GLY A 416 8.82 -16.11 6.08
C GLY A 416 8.51 -16.99 7.28
N LYS A 417 7.99 -18.21 7.07
CA LYS A 417 7.72 -19.17 8.16
C LYS A 417 9.03 -19.74 8.69
N THR A 418 9.94 -20.11 7.80
CA THR A 418 11.32 -20.52 8.11
C THR A 418 12.31 -19.75 7.25
N PHE A 419 13.55 -19.66 7.73
CA PHE A 419 14.67 -19.02 7.03
C PHE A 419 15.87 -19.96 7.08
N GLY A 420 16.56 -20.13 5.95
CA GLY A 420 17.73 -21.01 5.83
C GLY A 420 18.96 -20.56 6.61
N GLU A 421 20.09 -21.21 6.36
CA GLU A 421 21.39 -20.88 6.95
C GLU A 421 21.82 -19.43 6.61
N PRO A 422 22.60 -18.78 7.49
CA PRO A 422 23.11 -17.43 7.25
C PRO A 422 24.23 -17.42 6.19
N GLN A 423 24.17 -16.41 5.33
CA GLN A 423 25.20 -16.05 4.37
C GLN A 423 25.69 -14.63 4.64
N ALA A 424 26.98 -14.47 4.90
CA ALA A 424 27.60 -13.16 5.05
C ALA A 424 27.51 -12.38 3.72
N VAL A 425 27.13 -11.11 3.82
CA VAL A 425 27.12 -10.11 2.74
C VAL A 425 28.37 -9.25 2.79
N THR A 426 28.77 -8.81 3.99
CA THR A 426 30.00 -8.03 4.21
C THR A 426 31.24 -8.93 4.18
N MET A 427 32.26 -8.55 3.40
CA MET A 427 33.48 -9.35 3.20
C MET A 427 34.61 -9.03 4.20
N GLU A 428 34.58 -7.84 4.81
CA GLU A 428 35.63 -7.36 5.71
C GLU A 428 35.22 -7.46 7.19
N LYS A 429 36.21 -7.51 8.09
CA LYS A 429 35.99 -7.29 9.52
C LYS A 429 36.18 -5.81 9.85
N LYS A 430 35.07 -5.06 9.80
CA LYS A 430 34.92 -3.65 10.20
C LYS A 430 33.56 -3.48 10.90
N TYR A 431 33.21 -2.26 11.31
CA TYR A 431 31.89 -1.95 11.84
C TYR A 431 30.96 -1.43 10.72
N HIS A 432 30.18 -2.32 10.09
CA HIS A 432 29.27 -2.00 8.98
C HIS A 432 27.84 -1.75 9.47
N VAL A 433 27.29 -0.56 9.23
CA VAL A 433 25.91 -0.21 9.53
C VAL A 433 25.07 -0.27 8.26
N LEU A 434 24.37 -1.39 8.07
CA LEU A 434 23.15 -1.44 7.26
C LEU A 434 21.98 -0.94 8.12
N ASN A 435 21.27 0.08 7.66
CA ASN A 435 20.07 0.57 8.34
C ASN A 435 18.82 -0.27 7.95
N ASN A 436 17.73 -0.16 8.71
CA ASN A 436 16.53 -0.97 8.51
C ASN A 436 15.85 -0.73 7.16
N ASP A 437 15.21 -1.73 6.57
CA ASP A 437 14.51 -1.63 5.28
C ASP A 437 15.34 -1.05 4.10
N ARG A 438 16.67 -0.97 4.18
CA ARG A 438 17.52 -0.25 3.19
C ARG A 438 18.00 -1.08 2.00
N VAL A 439 17.83 -2.40 2.01
CA VAL A 439 18.15 -3.23 0.84
C VAL A 439 17.12 -2.98 -0.27
N THR A 440 17.58 -2.49 -1.41
CA THR A 440 16.77 -2.16 -2.59
C THR A 440 17.03 -3.17 -3.70
N ARG A 441 15.98 -3.62 -4.39
CA ARG A 441 16.13 -4.32 -5.67
C ARG A 441 15.82 -3.36 -6.81
N LEU A 442 16.74 -3.22 -7.75
CA LEU A 442 16.62 -2.35 -8.92
C LEU A 442 15.74 -2.98 -10.00
N SER A 443 15.34 -2.16 -10.98
CA SER A 443 14.58 -2.60 -12.16
C SER A 443 15.34 -3.63 -13.02
N THR A 444 16.67 -3.64 -12.96
CA THR A 444 17.56 -4.64 -13.57
C THR A 444 17.48 -6.02 -12.90
N GLY A 445 17.00 -6.09 -11.65
CA GLY A 445 17.06 -7.27 -10.80
C GLY A 445 18.20 -7.26 -9.78
N ARG A 446 19.23 -6.41 -9.96
CA ARG A 446 20.34 -6.23 -9.01
C ARG A 446 19.83 -5.85 -7.62
N LEU A 447 20.35 -6.50 -6.59
CA LEU A 447 20.19 -6.12 -5.19
C LEU A 447 21.30 -5.14 -4.80
N ILE A 448 20.95 -4.04 -4.13
CA ILE A 448 21.87 -3.06 -3.55
C ILE A 448 21.70 -3.09 -2.03
N VAL A 449 22.81 -3.30 -1.32
CA VAL A 449 22.92 -3.28 0.15
C VAL A 449 23.84 -2.10 0.53
N PRO A 450 23.29 -0.91 0.79
CA PRO A 450 24.08 0.27 1.14
C PRO A 450 24.49 0.22 2.62
N VAL A 451 25.75 0.53 2.91
CA VAL A 451 26.34 0.46 4.25
C VAL A 451 27.15 1.71 4.59
N ALA A 452 27.08 2.17 5.83
CA ALA A 452 28.05 3.11 6.41
C ALA A 452 29.10 2.34 7.23
N VAL A 453 30.38 2.66 7.09
CA VAL A 453 31.47 1.84 7.65
C VAL A 453 32.50 2.69 8.39
N THR A 454 32.92 2.21 9.56
CA THR A 454 34.12 2.65 10.30
C THR A 454 34.99 1.44 10.65
N PRO A 455 36.34 1.57 10.73
CA PRO A 455 37.20 0.51 11.26
C PRO A 455 36.86 0.09 12.70
N ASP A 456 36.51 1.04 13.58
CA ASP A 456 36.14 0.79 14.98
C ASP A 456 35.33 1.99 15.52
N VAL A 457 34.03 1.84 15.78
CA VAL A 457 33.13 2.95 16.14
C VAL A 457 33.47 3.65 17.47
N LYS A 458 34.33 3.04 18.29
CA LYS A 458 34.75 3.57 19.59
C LYS A 458 36.12 4.27 19.52
N ALA A 459 37.01 3.81 18.64
CA ALA A 459 38.29 4.48 18.39
C ALA A 459 38.19 5.58 17.32
N ASP A 460 37.31 5.38 16.33
CA ASP A 460 37.09 6.26 15.18
C ASP A 460 35.59 6.34 14.85
N ASN A 461 34.93 7.41 15.29
CA ASN A 461 33.47 7.58 15.17
C ASN A 461 33.07 8.39 13.92
N HIS A 462 33.84 8.23 12.85
CA HIS A 462 33.65 8.82 11.53
C HIS A 462 33.42 7.72 10.48
N PHE A 463 32.43 7.90 9.60
CA PHE A 463 31.92 6.85 8.71
C PHE A 463 32.03 7.23 7.23
N VAL A 464 32.24 6.24 6.37
CA VAL A 464 32.09 6.40 4.91
C VAL A 464 31.05 5.43 4.37
N CYS A 465 30.32 5.83 3.33
CA CYS A 465 29.26 5.03 2.72
C CYS A 465 29.74 4.34 1.42
N TYR A 466 29.36 3.09 1.23
CA TYR A 466 29.48 2.38 -0.06
C TYR A 466 28.40 1.28 -0.17
N CYS A 467 28.37 0.54 -1.28
CA CYS A 467 27.40 -0.53 -1.50
C CYS A 467 28.08 -1.89 -1.67
N TYR A 468 27.45 -2.93 -1.11
CA TYR A 468 27.55 -4.30 -1.63
C TYR A 468 26.39 -4.54 -2.60
N PHE A 469 26.58 -5.41 -3.60
CA PHE A 469 25.55 -5.73 -4.59
C PHE A 469 25.56 -7.19 -5.04
N SER A 470 24.43 -7.65 -5.59
CA SER A 470 24.25 -9.02 -6.08
C SER A 470 23.35 -9.07 -7.31
N ASP A 471 23.84 -9.67 -8.39
CA ASP A 471 23.12 -9.86 -9.65
C ASP A 471 22.47 -11.25 -9.80
N ASP A 472 22.68 -12.16 -8.84
CA ASP A 472 22.17 -13.54 -8.89
C ASP A 472 21.04 -13.84 -7.89
N GLY A 473 20.53 -12.82 -7.21
CA GLY A 473 19.46 -12.95 -6.21
C GLY A 473 19.97 -13.18 -4.78
N GLY A 474 21.21 -12.80 -4.48
CA GLY A 474 21.80 -12.83 -3.14
C GLY A 474 22.63 -14.09 -2.83
N LYS A 475 22.98 -14.90 -3.84
CA LYS A 475 23.79 -16.12 -3.67
C LYS A 475 25.29 -15.82 -3.78
N SER A 476 25.69 -14.80 -4.53
CA SER A 476 27.01 -14.17 -4.46
C SER A 476 26.90 -12.66 -4.29
N TRP A 477 27.98 -12.04 -3.79
CA TRP A 477 28.06 -10.61 -3.50
C TRP A 477 29.36 -10.04 -4.07
N ASP A 478 29.27 -8.81 -4.57
CA ASP A 478 30.36 -7.95 -4.98
C ASP A 478 30.29 -6.62 -4.20
N MET A 479 31.32 -5.77 -4.32
CA MET A 479 31.47 -4.53 -3.55
C MET A 479 31.90 -3.39 -4.48
N GLY A 480 31.34 -2.19 -4.30
CA GLY A 480 31.73 -1.00 -5.07
C GLY A 480 33.19 -0.57 -4.81
N GLU A 481 33.79 0.13 -5.78
CA GLU A 481 35.19 0.56 -5.68
C GLU A 481 35.37 1.86 -4.87
N ASP A 482 34.42 2.79 -5.00
CA ASP A 482 34.46 4.11 -4.37
C ASP A 482 33.70 4.18 -3.04
N VAL A 483 34.07 5.17 -2.21
CA VAL A 483 33.40 5.50 -0.94
C VAL A 483 32.96 6.97 -0.93
N VAL A 484 31.76 7.23 -0.39
CA VAL A 484 31.24 8.58 -0.18
C VAL A 484 31.51 9.02 1.25
N ASP A 485 32.06 10.22 1.43
CA ASP A 485 32.41 10.83 2.72
C ASP A 485 31.71 12.20 2.90
N ALA A 486 31.58 12.66 4.15
CA ALA A 486 31.01 13.97 4.51
C ALA A 486 31.70 14.57 5.75
N PRO A 487 31.79 15.91 5.89
CA PRO A 487 32.37 16.54 7.08
C PRO A 487 31.68 16.16 8.41
N GLY A 488 32.45 16.12 9.49
CA GLY A 488 31.97 15.76 10.84
C GLY A 488 32.10 14.26 11.10
N ARG A 489 31.02 13.61 11.56
CA ARG A 489 30.95 12.14 11.74
C ARG A 489 30.92 11.32 10.44
N GLY A 490 31.15 11.93 9.28
CA GLY A 490 31.16 11.20 8.01
C GLY A 490 29.78 11.01 7.39
N ALA A 491 29.73 10.23 6.32
CA ALA A 491 28.50 9.77 5.70
C ALA A 491 27.94 8.56 6.47
N MET A 492 26.68 8.64 6.91
CA MET A 492 26.05 7.63 7.78
C MET A 492 24.75 7.06 7.21
N GLU A 493 24.39 5.85 7.65
CA GLU A 493 23.09 5.17 7.49
C GLU A 493 22.41 5.36 6.11
N PRO A 494 23.10 5.00 5.01
CA PRO A 494 22.67 5.33 3.65
C PRO A 494 21.43 4.56 3.20
N GLU A 495 20.71 5.14 2.25
CA GLU A 495 19.61 4.50 1.52
C GLU A 495 19.75 4.74 0.02
N VAL A 496 19.53 3.72 -0.81
CA VAL A 496 19.64 3.83 -2.28
C VAL A 496 18.29 3.65 -2.96
N ILE A 497 17.97 4.59 -3.86
CA ILE A 497 16.75 4.61 -4.68
C ILE A 497 17.08 4.76 -6.17
N GLU A 498 16.29 4.12 -7.04
CA GLU A 498 16.39 4.26 -8.49
C GLU A 498 15.59 5.47 -8.99
N LEU A 499 16.29 6.42 -9.62
CA LEU A 499 15.72 7.60 -10.28
C LEU A 499 15.35 7.30 -11.74
N ARG A 500 14.49 8.14 -12.34
CA ARG A 500 14.17 8.00 -13.76
C ARG A 500 15.40 8.28 -14.62
N GLY A 501 15.62 7.46 -15.64
CA GLY A 501 16.78 7.57 -16.55
C GLY A 501 17.98 6.68 -16.19
N ASN A 502 17.76 5.57 -15.46
CA ASN A 502 18.77 4.57 -15.12
C ASN A 502 19.90 5.10 -14.21
N ARG A 503 19.56 6.03 -13.31
CA ARG A 503 20.47 6.64 -12.34
C ARG A 503 20.07 6.29 -10.92
N LEU A 504 21.02 6.01 -10.04
CA LEU A 504 20.77 5.82 -8.62
C LEU A 504 21.06 7.09 -7.82
N ALA A 505 20.37 7.24 -6.70
CA ALA A 505 20.71 8.22 -5.66
C ALA A 505 20.90 7.52 -4.31
N MET A 506 21.98 7.85 -3.62
CA MET A 506 22.22 7.49 -2.23
C MET A 506 21.85 8.69 -1.35
N LEU A 507 20.86 8.53 -0.48
CA LEU A 507 20.52 9.48 0.58
C LEU A 507 21.42 9.19 1.79
N ILE A 508 21.95 10.24 2.42
CA ILE A 508 23.00 10.13 3.44
C ILE A 508 22.64 10.94 4.69
N ARG A 509 22.58 10.27 5.85
CA ARG A 509 22.52 10.91 7.17
C ARG A 509 23.89 11.54 7.46
N ASN A 510 23.89 12.79 7.91
CA ASN A 510 25.09 13.57 8.24
C ASN A 510 24.76 14.57 9.37
N GLN A 511 25.68 15.47 9.71
CA GLN A 511 25.52 16.47 10.79
C GLN A 511 25.36 17.92 10.30
N LEU A 512 25.16 18.12 8.99
CA LEU A 512 25.31 19.40 8.27
C LEU A 512 23.99 20.17 8.11
N GLY A 513 22.90 19.65 8.69
CA GLY A 513 21.57 20.27 8.69
C GLY A 513 20.68 19.95 7.49
N TYR A 514 21.09 19.00 6.65
CA TYR A 514 20.35 18.59 5.46
C TYR A 514 20.53 17.09 5.15
N ILE A 515 19.61 16.51 4.38
CA ILE A 515 19.81 15.18 3.79
C ILE A 515 20.90 15.29 2.72
N GLY A 516 22.00 14.56 2.89
CA GLY A 516 23.08 14.48 1.91
C GLY A 516 22.68 13.59 0.75
N ILE A 517 23.24 13.84 -0.44
CA ILE A 517 23.00 13.01 -1.63
C ILE A 517 24.29 12.74 -2.39
N SER A 518 24.40 11.54 -2.94
CA SER A 518 25.39 11.14 -3.95
C SER A 518 24.67 10.34 -5.05
N TYR A 519 25.24 10.31 -6.25
CA TYR A 519 24.65 9.65 -7.42
C TYR A 519 25.57 8.61 -8.03
N SER A 520 24.97 7.56 -8.59
CA SER A 520 25.65 6.55 -9.43
C SER A 520 24.95 6.46 -10.78
N ASP A 521 25.73 6.44 -11.85
CA ASP A 521 25.28 6.26 -13.24
C ASP A 521 25.65 4.87 -13.80
N ASP A 522 26.11 3.95 -12.94
CA ASP A 522 26.65 2.62 -13.25
C ASP A 522 26.06 1.49 -12.37
N TRP A 523 24.85 1.70 -11.84
CA TRP A 523 24.13 0.74 -10.99
C TRP A 523 24.83 0.39 -9.66
N GLY A 524 25.54 1.36 -9.08
CA GLY A 524 26.04 1.35 -7.71
C GLY A 524 27.53 1.01 -7.55
N GLU A 525 28.28 0.94 -8.65
CA GLU A 525 29.69 0.54 -8.68
C GLU A 525 30.62 1.71 -8.31
N THR A 526 30.36 2.92 -8.84
CA THR A 526 30.99 4.20 -8.45
C THR A 526 29.96 5.23 -8.02
N TRP A 527 30.38 6.23 -7.24
CA TRP A 527 29.50 7.23 -6.62
C TRP A 527 30.10 8.65 -6.70
N SER A 528 29.25 9.66 -6.88
CA SER A 528 29.69 11.06 -6.87
C SER A 528 30.10 11.54 -5.47
N ASP A 529 30.80 12.68 -5.40
CA ASP A 529 30.95 13.45 -4.17
C ASP A 529 29.60 13.70 -3.46
N HIS A 530 29.64 13.88 -2.15
CA HIS A 530 28.50 14.22 -1.31
C HIS A 530 28.06 15.68 -1.54
N GLU A 531 26.82 15.86 -1.98
CA GLU A 531 26.14 17.16 -2.13
C GLU A 531 24.96 17.31 -1.16
N SER A 532 24.37 18.51 -1.09
CA SER A 532 23.12 18.73 -0.36
C SER A 532 21.92 18.46 -1.24
N TRP A 533 20.95 17.67 -0.76
CA TRP A 533 19.68 17.47 -1.46
C TRP A 533 18.69 18.64 -1.29
N ASN A 534 19.10 19.73 -0.61
CA ASN A 534 18.28 20.91 -0.29
C ASN A 534 17.04 20.61 0.59
N VAL A 535 17.02 19.47 1.27
CA VAL A 535 16.02 19.10 2.28
C VAL A 535 16.63 19.23 3.67
N ILE A 536 16.06 20.07 4.54
CA ILE A 536 16.55 20.23 5.92
C ILE A 536 16.34 18.96 6.75
N SER A 537 17.30 18.62 7.60
CA SER A 537 17.20 17.46 8.49
C SER A 537 18.18 17.55 9.67
N PRO A 538 17.82 17.04 10.88
CA PRO A 538 18.78 16.75 11.93
C PRO A 538 19.64 15.53 11.55
N GLU A 539 20.50 15.07 12.46
CA GLU A 539 21.30 13.85 12.30
C GLU A 539 20.43 12.58 12.46
N ALA A 540 19.52 12.35 11.52
CA ALA A 540 18.56 11.25 11.49
C ALA A 540 18.46 10.61 10.09
N PRO A 541 18.15 9.31 9.99
CA PRO A 541 17.88 8.66 8.72
C PRO A 541 16.49 9.01 8.17
N ALA A 542 16.42 9.19 6.86
CA ALA A 542 15.19 9.39 6.08
C ALA A 542 14.92 8.18 5.17
N THR A 543 13.68 8.00 4.73
CA THR A 543 13.26 6.93 3.80
C THR A 543 12.61 7.50 2.56
N VAL A 544 12.97 7.01 1.38
CA VAL A 544 12.36 7.39 0.10
C VAL A 544 11.90 6.16 -0.69
N ARG A 545 10.68 6.20 -1.21
CA ARG A 545 10.14 5.15 -2.09
C ARG A 545 9.41 5.79 -3.26
N ARG A 546 9.44 5.11 -4.41
CA ARG A 546 8.60 5.49 -5.55
C ARG A 546 7.20 4.93 -5.35
N ILE A 547 6.18 5.79 -5.34
CA ILE A 547 4.78 5.39 -5.27
C ILE A 547 4.45 4.57 -6.52
N PRO A 548 3.97 3.31 -6.41
CA PRO A 548 3.77 2.46 -7.58
C PRO A 548 2.76 3.01 -8.58
N ALA A 549 1.70 3.68 -8.10
CA ALA A 549 0.63 4.24 -8.93
C ALA A 549 1.08 5.51 -9.70
N THR A 550 1.50 6.57 -9.01
CA THR A 550 1.89 7.84 -9.66
C THR A 550 3.29 7.78 -10.29
N GLY A 551 4.21 6.99 -9.72
CA GLY A 551 5.62 7.00 -10.10
C GLY A 551 6.41 8.18 -9.55
N ASP A 552 5.81 8.97 -8.66
CA ASP A 552 6.47 10.03 -7.88
C ASP A 552 7.28 9.43 -6.73
N LEU A 553 8.19 10.21 -6.14
CA LEU A 553 8.86 9.84 -4.90
C LEU A 553 8.07 10.34 -3.69
N MET A 554 7.90 9.49 -2.68
CA MET A 554 7.52 9.87 -1.32
C MET A 554 8.77 9.82 -0.44
N LEU A 555 9.07 10.91 0.25
CA LEU A 555 10.10 11.01 1.29
C LEU A 555 9.45 11.05 2.66
N ILE A 556 10.00 10.34 3.64
CA ILE A 556 9.65 10.40 5.07
C ILE A 556 10.92 10.73 5.86
N TRP A 557 10.92 11.83 6.61
CA TRP A 557 12.08 12.32 7.36
C TRP A 557 11.69 13.19 8.56
N ASN A 558 12.66 13.61 9.37
CA ASN A 558 12.44 14.63 10.40
C ASN A 558 12.69 16.03 9.82
N ASN A 559 11.62 16.80 9.58
CA ASN A 559 11.69 18.11 8.93
C ASN A 559 12.01 19.25 9.92
N ASN A 560 13.26 19.29 10.41
CA ASN A 560 13.80 20.38 11.21
C ASN A 560 15.33 20.47 11.06
N TYR A 561 15.93 21.47 11.71
CA TYR A 561 17.36 21.54 12.02
C TYR A 561 17.56 22.53 13.17
N GLU A 562 18.49 22.25 14.09
CA GLU A 562 18.90 23.16 15.16
C GLU A 562 20.44 23.19 15.28
N GLU A 563 21.04 24.32 14.89
CA GLU A 563 22.50 24.50 14.90
C GLU A 563 23.05 24.42 16.33
N GLY A 564 24.05 23.55 16.55
CA GLY A 564 24.68 23.36 17.87
C GLY A 564 23.90 22.48 18.85
N ALA A 565 22.69 22.02 18.49
CA ALA A 565 21.97 21.02 19.27
C ALA A 565 22.63 19.62 19.16
N GLY A 566 22.39 18.78 20.17
CA GLY A 566 22.77 17.37 20.10
C GLY A 566 22.06 16.70 18.91
N HIS A 567 22.81 15.95 18.09
CA HIS A 567 22.33 15.37 16.83
C HIS A 567 21.68 16.37 15.86
N SER A 568 22.11 17.64 15.88
CA SER A 568 21.64 18.70 14.97
C SER A 568 20.13 18.98 15.02
N GLY A 569 19.44 18.58 16.10
CA GLY A 569 18.01 18.82 16.34
C GLY A 569 17.29 17.60 16.94
N LYS A 570 16.08 17.83 17.48
CA LYS A 570 15.17 16.74 17.89
C LYS A 570 14.70 15.92 16.68
N ARG A 571 14.32 14.66 16.88
CA ARG A 571 13.68 13.85 15.82
C ARG A 571 12.15 13.96 15.86
N THR A 572 11.65 15.19 15.84
CA THR A 572 10.20 15.52 15.75
C THR A 572 10.06 16.90 15.05
N PRO A 573 9.09 17.12 14.14
CA PRO A 573 8.07 16.19 13.66
C PRO A 573 8.66 14.99 12.88
N LEU A 574 7.80 14.01 12.59
CA LEU A 574 8.01 13.07 11.47
C LEU A 574 7.13 13.53 10.32
N THR A 575 7.73 13.77 9.15
CA THR A 575 7.11 14.48 8.03
C THR A 575 7.21 13.64 6.76
N ALA A 576 6.18 13.70 5.93
CA ALA A 576 6.14 13.14 4.60
C ALA A 576 6.00 14.24 3.53
N ALA A 577 6.56 14.02 2.34
CA ALA A 577 6.37 14.91 1.19
C ALA A 577 6.51 14.14 -0.13
N ILE A 578 5.92 14.70 -1.19
CA ILE A 578 5.91 14.13 -2.54
C ILE A 578 6.83 14.93 -3.47
N SER A 579 7.59 14.24 -4.33
CA SER A 579 8.34 14.84 -5.43
C SER A 579 8.00 14.20 -6.78
N LYS A 580 7.53 15.02 -7.71
CA LYS A 580 7.22 14.60 -9.08
C LYS A 580 8.45 14.56 -9.99
N ASP A 581 9.55 15.21 -9.64
CA ASP A 581 10.70 15.50 -10.52
C ASP A 581 12.02 14.78 -10.14
N ASP A 582 11.88 13.70 -9.36
CA ASP A 582 12.96 12.88 -8.79
C ASP A 582 13.81 13.61 -7.74
N GLY A 583 13.14 14.36 -6.86
CA GLY A 583 13.70 14.93 -5.63
C GLY A 583 14.27 16.35 -5.76
N LYS A 584 13.95 17.08 -6.83
CA LYS A 584 14.43 18.46 -7.04
C LYS A 584 13.47 19.49 -6.44
N THR A 585 12.17 19.18 -6.42
CA THR A 585 11.15 19.94 -5.71
C THR A 585 10.27 19.01 -4.86
N TRP A 586 9.73 19.54 -3.76
CA TRP A 586 8.90 18.81 -2.80
C TRP A 586 7.59 19.57 -2.58
N GLN A 587 6.48 18.83 -2.59
CA GLN A 587 5.10 19.32 -2.45
C GLN A 587 4.28 18.41 -1.52
N HIS A 588 3.10 18.87 -1.10
CA HIS A 588 2.23 18.18 -0.12
C HIS A 588 2.99 17.74 1.14
N VAL A 589 3.74 18.68 1.73
CA VAL A 589 4.48 18.44 2.98
C VAL A 589 3.47 18.29 4.12
N LYS A 590 3.36 17.10 4.72
CA LYS A 590 2.42 16.79 5.81
C LYS A 590 3.12 16.11 6.97
N ASN A 591 2.71 16.41 8.20
CA ASN A 591 3.27 15.74 9.39
C ASN A 591 2.49 14.46 9.73
N LEU A 592 3.23 13.35 9.88
CA LEU A 592 2.73 12.09 10.41
C LEU A 592 2.68 12.14 11.95
N GLU A 593 3.67 12.77 12.57
CA GLU A 593 3.79 12.93 14.03
C GLU A 593 4.30 14.34 14.36
N THR A 594 3.78 14.93 15.44
CA THR A 594 4.10 16.32 15.87
C THR A 594 4.31 16.49 17.37
N GLU A 595 4.15 15.43 18.19
CA GLU A 595 4.35 15.57 19.64
C GLU A 595 5.83 15.84 19.95
N THR A 596 6.06 16.79 20.85
CA THR A 596 7.38 17.39 21.14
C THR A 596 8.09 16.73 22.33
N THR A 597 7.36 15.95 23.12
CA THR A 597 7.85 15.06 24.19
C THR A 597 8.20 13.65 23.68
N GLN A 598 8.12 13.44 22.36
CA GLN A 598 8.45 12.19 21.68
C GLN A 598 9.49 12.41 20.57
N THR A 599 10.19 11.34 20.22
CA THR A 599 11.24 11.29 19.19
C THR A 599 10.97 10.11 18.24
N TYR A 600 10.99 10.37 16.94
CA TYR A 600 10.55 9.45 15.88
C TYR A 600 11.61 9.25 14.80
N SER A 601 12.02 8.01 14.50
CA SER A 601 13.02 7.73 13.45
C SER A 601 13.08 6.25 13.08
N TYR A 602 14.04 5.88 12.23
CA TYR A 602 14.17 4.58 11.54
C TYR A 602 12.90 4.18 10.76
N PRO A 603 12.32 5.07 9.92
CA PRO A 603 11.16 4.73 9.11
C PRO A 603 11.44 3.56 8.15
N SER A 604 10.50 2.63 8.01
CA SER A 604 10.36 1.76 6.84
C SER A 604 9.18 2.24 5.99
N LEU A 605 9.15 1.91 4.70
CA LEU A 605 8.03 2.25 3.83
C LEU A 605 7.87 1.20 2.72
N ILE A 606 6.68 0.61 2.67
CA ILE A 606 6.19 -0.14 1.50
C ILE A 606 4.86 0.45 1.04
N PHE A 607 4.48 0.16 -0.20
CA PHE A 607 3.15 0.44 -0.72
C PHE A 607 2.42 -0.87 -0.99
N THR A 608 1.14 -0.94 -0.64
CA THR A 608 0.25 -2.03 -1.05
C THR A 608 -1.21 -1.59 -0.98
N GLN A 609 -2.07 -2.14 -1.84
CA GLN A 609 -3.52 -1.91 -1.88
C GLN A 609 -3.94 -0.42 -1.92
N GLY A 610 -3.13 0.45 -2.52
CA GLY A 610 -3.36 1.90 -2.55
C GLY A 610 -2.99 2.65 -1.26
N ARG A 611 -2.28 1.99 -0.34
CA ARG A 611 -1.87 2.50 0.98
C ARG A 611 -0.35 2.61 1.11
N ALA A 612 0.12 3.63 1.82
CA ALA A 612 1.47 3.73 2.35
C ALA A 612 1.51 3.03 3.72
N VAL A 613 2.32 1.98 3.83
CA VAL A 613 2.49 1.17 5.04
C VAL A 613 3.88 1.44 5.62
N ILE A 614 3.90 1.90 6.88
CA ILE A 614 5.03 2.59 7.50
C ILE A 614 5.27 2.00 8.90
N SER A 615 6.52 1.75 9.27
CA SER A 615 6.91 1.52 10.68
C SER A 615 8.01 2.48 11.10
N TYR A 616 8.00 2.96 12.35
CA TYR A 616 9.09 3.74 12.95
C TYR A 616 9.10 3.57 14.46
N TYR A 617 10.20 3.92 15.12
CA TYR A 617 10.22 3.93 16.59
C TYR A 617 9.59 5.21 17.14
N VAL A 618 9.02 5.10 18.34
CA VAL A 618 8.54 6.19 19.17
C VAL A 618 9.28 6.11 20.49
N MET A 619 10.18 7.05 20.75
CA MET A 619 10.82 7.21 22.05
C MET A 619 10.06 8.22 22.89
N ASP A 620 9.71 7.84 24.12
CA ASP A 620 9.19 8.73 25.15
C ASP A 620 10.37 9.41 25.87
N GLU A 621 10.44 10.75 25.85
CA GLU A 621 11.59 11.48 26.40
C GLU A 621 11.66 11.48 27.94
N ALA A 622 10.57 11.16 28.63
CA ALA A 622 10.52 11.14 30.09
C ALA A 622 11.01 9.81 30.69
N THR A 623 10.87 8.71 29.93
CA THR A 623 11.25 7.35 30.34
C THR A 623 12.46 6.80 29.59
N GLY A 624 12.79 7.34 28.41
CA GLY A 624 13.83 6.81 27.52
C GLY A 624 13.47 5.47 26.87
N LYS A 625 12.24 5.00 27.04
CA LYS A 625 11.74 3.77 26.42
C LYS A 625 11.37 3.99 24.97
N ILE A 626 11.59 2.97 24.16
CA ILE A 626 11.43 3.03 22.70
C ILE A 626 10.45 1.94 22.27
N SER A 627 9.23 2.32 21.93
CA SER A 627 8.23 1.44 21.32
C SER A 627 8.30 1.53 19.79
N ASN A 628 7.68 0.59 19.06
CA ASN A 628 7.52 0.70 17.61
C ASN A 628 6.06 0.91 17.20
N ARG A 629 5.85 1.91 16.32
CA ARG A 629 4.56 2.33 15.77
C ARG A 629 4.44 1.95 14.30
N PHE A 630 3.34 1.29 14.00
CA PHE A 630 2.83 1.04 12.66
C PHE A 630 1.84 2.15 12.25
N ARG A 631 1.90 2.56 10.98
CA ARG A 631 0.82 3.28 10.29
C ARG A 631 0.50 2.68 8.93
N SER A 632 -0.76 2.73 8.54
CA SER A 632 -1.23 2.41 7.20
C SER A 632 -2.19 3.50 6.74
N VAL A 633 -1.75 4.30 5.77
CA VAL A 633 -2.36 5.57 5.35
C VAL A 633 -2.75 5.49 3.86
N PRO A 634 -3.94 5.94 3.42
CA PRO A 634 -4.28 6.00 2.00
C PRO A 634 -3.28 6.86 1.20
N VAL A 635 -2.89 6.44 0.00
CA VAL A 635 -1.97 7.23 -0.85
C VAL A 635 -2.62 8.55 -1.29
N SER A 636 -3.95 8.57 -1.46
CA SER A 636 -4.78 9.76 -1.69
C SER A 636 -4.49 10.89 -0.70
N TRP A 637 -4.33 10.58 0.59
CA TRP A 637 -4.13 11.55 1.67
C TRP A 637 -2.88 12.43 1.50
N PHE A 638 -1.82 11.88 0.89
CA PHE A 638 -0.57 12.59 0.62
C PHE A 638 -0.63 13.51 -0.61
N TYR A 639 -1.74 13.54 -1.35
CA TYR A 639 -1.98 14.45 -2.47
C TYR A 639 -3.09 15.48 -2.22
N GLN A 640 -3.91 15.26 -1.19
CA GLN A 640 -4.80 16.29 -0.65
C GLN A 640 -3.95 17.45 -0.10
N ASP A 641 -4.44 18.68 -0.17
CA ASP A 641 -3.84 19.81 0.54
C ASP A 641 -4.13 19.72 2.07
N GLU A 642 -3.72 20.71 2.85
CA GLU A 642 -4.12 20.87 4.26
C GLU A 642 -5.30 21.87 4.35
N GLU A 643 -6.28 21.60 5.23
CA GLU A 643 -7.47 22.44 5.47
C GLU A 643 -7.22 23.65 6.40
#